data_AF-A0A1M5IMD3-F1
#
_entry.id   AF-A0A1M5IMD3-F1
#
_cell.length_a   1.000
_cell.length_b   1.000
_cell.length_c   1.000
_cell.angle_alpha   90.00
_cell.angle_beta   90.00
_cell.angle_gamma   90.00
#
_symmetry.space_group_name_H-M   'P 1'
#
loop_
_entity.id
_entity.type
_entity.pdbx_description
1 polymer ?
#
loop_
_entity_poly.entity_id
_entity_poly.type
_entity_poly.pdbx_seq_one_letter_code
_entity_poly.pdbx_strand_id
1 'polypeptide(L)'
;MSNAPLPNDYLERVYAGVLGKLIGVYVGRPFEGWTYQKIMSELGEVDYYVHDRLGVPLVVTDDDVAGTFTFVRALEDYGISEDLSAEDIGRAWLNYLVEQRTVLWWGGNGNSTEHTAWLNLKRGVPAPASGSIAVNGSTVAEQIGAQIFIDGWAMVAPGQPKLAAKLAEQAGLVSHDGESVYAAMLWAAMEAEAFVSGDIEHLIETGLAAIPADCLIAKLIADIRGWHKEFPDWRDTRQKIEDHYGYDKYPGNCHVVPNHALMIMAILYAPDDFQRAQMIVNTSGWDTDCNAGNVGCLLGIKLGLEGIDAGPDWRGPVADRLLISSADGGNAINDAVRTSYRLAALGHSLAGSKAPAAPKGGAQFHFSLPGSVQGFRPERGHGLAERTELENRVVPGGRALAIAYRGLGPGQIAAATTPTFSPPEVLAMRTYELMATPLVYPGQKLQAAVATDAGNLGAVDVGFRLKVYGAEDVLQTVDGPTIRLAPGAEGHLDWVLPDFGGQPIAEIGFVIRAEGSRADGAVLVDHVRYGGTPELQLRRPDEPSDFWRMAWVNGASFFSKRFPQSFRLSQDRGEGIIIHGTREWTDYKVAADAMVHLGNEAGVAVRVQGLRRYYAALLSRDGKLRLVRQRDETRTVLAEMPFDWTLETLYDMEVEADGTTLRCRIGDTSLTAADESPEALHDGGIGLLVHEGALSSNTVRISALA
;
A
#
# COMPACT_ATOMS: atom_id res chain seq x y z
N MET A 1 9.66 -26.07 -8.96
CA MET A 1 10.33 -26.15 -7.65
C MET A 1 11.83 -26.41 -7.79
N SER A 2 12.57 -25.34 -8.04
CA SER A 2 14.01 -25.28 -7.77
C SER A 2 14.20 -25.24 -6.26
N ASN A 3 14.88 -26.24 -5.65
CA ASN A 3 15.20 -26.28 -4.22
C ASN A 3 16.41 -25.39 -3.87
N ALA A 4 16.55 -24.22 -4.47
CA ALA A 4 17.61 -23.28 -4.08
C ALA A 4 17.34 -22.80 -2.65
N PRO A 5 18.27 -22.97 -1.70
CA PRO A 5 18.06 -22.51 -0.34
C PRO A 5 17.95 -20.98 -0.32
N LEU A 6 16.94 -20.47 0.39
CA LEU A 6 16.75 -19.04 0.56
C LEU A 6 17.93 -18.44 1.36
N PRO A 7 18.43 -17.25 0.98
CA PRO A 7 19.45 -16.55 1.76
C PRO A 7 19.00 -16.30 3.21
N ASN A 8 19.92 -16.40 4.17
CA ASN A 8 19.60 -16.18 5.59
C ASN A 8 19.13 -14.74 5.88
N ASP A 9 19.60 -13.78 5.09
CA ASP A 9 19.28 -12.36 5.12
C ASP A 9 18.13 -11.99 4.18
N TYR A 10 17.42 -12.97 3.60
CA TYR A 10 16.37 -12.74 2.60
C TYR A 10 15.36 -11.66 3.02
N LEU A 11 14.81 -11.75 4.24
CA LEU A 11 13.85 -10.75 4.74
C LEU A 11 14.46 -9.35 4.86
N GLU A 12 15.72 -9.23 5.32
CA GLU A 12 16.38 -7.94 5.44
C GLU A 12 16.68 -7.33 4.06
N ARG A 13 17.05 -8.16 3.08
CA ARG A 13 17.28 -7.71 1.71
C ARG A 13 15.99 -7.34 0.98
N VAL A 14 14.87 -8.04 1.26
CA VAL A 14 13.52 -7.60 0.82
C VAL A 14 13.21 -6.24 1.43
N TYR A 15 13.47 -6.04 2.72
CA TYR A 15 13.24 -4.76 3.38
C TYR A 15 14.09 -3.62 2.82
N ALA A 16 15.37 -3.88 2.54
CA ALA A 16 16.22 -2.93 1.84
C ALA A 16 15.71 -2.64 0.41
N GLY A 17 15.21 -3.65 -0.31
CA GLY A 17 14.58 -3.48 -1.63
C GLY A 17 13.31 -2.63 -1.59
N VAL A 18 12.41 -2.88 -0.63
CA VAL A 18 11.21 -2.07 -0.42
C VAL A 18 11.59 -0.62 -0.07
N LEU A 19 12.52 -0.42 0.86
CA LEU A 19 13.02 0.93 1.19
C LEU A 19 13.64 1.61 -0.03
N GLY A 20 14.45 0.89 -0.80
CA GLY A 20 15.05 1.39 -2.04
C GLY A 20 14.02 1.87 -3.05
N LYS A 21 12.96 1.09 -3.30
CA LYS A 21 11.83 1.50 -4.16
C LYS A 21 11.16 2.76 -3.63
N LEU A 22 10.83 2.81 -2.33
CA LEU A 22 10.18 3.97 -1.72
C LEU A 22 11.05 5.23 -1.79
N ILE A 23 12.33 5.12 -1.44
CA ILE A 23 13.29 6.23 -1.49
C ILE A 23 13.40 6.76 -2.93
N GLY A 24 13.63 5.87 -3.90
CA GLY A 24 13.77 6.25 -5.30
C GLY A 24 12.54 7.01 -5.82
N VAL A 25 11.35 6.45 -5.61
CA VAL A 25 10.09 7.09 -6.00
C VAL A 25 9.95 8.46 -5.33
N TYR A 26 10.08 8.56 -4.01
CA TYR A 26 9.84 9.82 -3.31
C TYR A 26 10.91 10.90 -3.58
N VAL A 27 12.12 10.51 -4.01
CA VAL A 27 13.12 11.46 -4.51
C VAL A 27 12.71 11.98 -5.89
N GLY A 28 12.34 11.10 -6.82
CA GLY A 28 12.08 11.44 -8.22
C GLY A 28 10.72 12.08 -8.48
N ARG A 29 9.72 11.75 -7.65
CA ARG A 29 8.32 12.14 -7.83
C ARG A 29 8.05 13.64 -7.95
N PRO A 30 8.70 14.54 -7.17
CA PRO A 30 8.38 15.96 -7.19
C PRO A 30 8.64 16.68 -8.54
N PHE A 31 9.48 16.10 -9.41
CA PHE A 31 9.88 16.69 -10.69
C PHE A 31 9.77 15.70 -11.86
N GLU A 32 8.90 14.69 -11.72
CA GLU A 32 8.48 13.77 -12.76
C GLU A 32 8.19 14.50 -14.09
N GLY A 33 8.72 13.98 -15.19
CA GLY A 33 8.57 14.51 -16.54
C GLY A 33 9.47 15.71 -16.87
N TRP A 34 10.34 16.16 -15.97
CA TRP A 34 11.26 17.26 -16.26
C TRP A 34 12.41 16.82 -17.17
N THR A 35 12.86 17.72 -18.05
CA THR A 35 14.07 17.47 -18.84
C THR A 35 15.32 17.62 -17.98
N TYR A 36 16.39 16.93 -18.36
CA TYR A 36 17.72 17.08 -17.77
C TYR A 36 18.13 18.56 -17.63
N GLN A 37 17.94 19.36 -18.68
CA GLN A 37 18.36 20.77 -18.68
C GLN A 37 17.55 21.59 -17.67
N LYS A 38 16.25 21.30 -17.52
CA LYS A 38 15.41 21.98 -16.53
C LYS A 38 15.85 21.64 -15.12
N ILE A 39 16.07 20.34 -14.81
CA ILE A 39 16.57 19.87 -13.51
C ILE A 39 17.88 20.57 -13.17
N MET A 40 18.86 20.53 -14.08
CA MET A 40 20.15 21.19 -13.87
C MET A 40 20.04 22.69 -13.63
N SER A 41 19.09 23.37 -14.29
CA SER A 41 18.90 24.82 -14.15
C SER A 41 18.20 25.24 -12.85
N GLU A 42 17.26 24.44 -12.36
CA GLU A 42 16.40 24.80 -11.22
C GLU A 42 16.84 24.12 -9.91
N LEU A 43 17.29 22.87 -9.99
CA LEU A 43 17.64 22.04 -8.84
C LEU A 43 19.14 21.82 -8.71
N GLY A 44 19.85 21.67 -9.84
CA GLY A 44 21.22 21.16 -9.91
C GLY A 44 21.23 19.63 -9.98
N GLU A 45 22.35 19.00 -9.60
CA GLU A 45 22.35 17.57 -9.31
C GLU A 45 21.42 17.26 -8.13
N VAL A 46 20.66 16.18 -8.23
CA VAL A 46 19.68 15.78 -7.20
C VAL A 46 20.36 14.86 -6.19
N ASP A 47 21.06 15.45 -5.22
CA ASP A 47 21.79 14.70 -4.19
C ASP A 47 20.91 14.22 -3.02
N TYR A 48 19.72 14.78 -2.85
CA TYR A 48 18.83 14.47 -1.73
C TYR A 48 17.37 14.84 -2.04
N TYR A 49 16.45 14.58 -1.12
CA TYR A 49 15.04 14.94 -1.26
C TYR A 49 14.87 16.45 -1.53
N VAL A 50 14.13 16.79 -2.59
CA VAL A 50 13.84 18.19 -3.00
C VAL A 50 12.37 18.59 -2.87
N HIS A 51 11.51 17.71 -2.34
CA HIS A 51 10.06 17.93 -2.20
C HIS A 51 9.71 19.27 -1.53
N ASP A 52 10.43 19.65 -0.46
CA ASP A 52 10.23 20.93 0.24
C ASP A 52 10.54 22.15 -0.66
N ARG A 53 11.55 22.05 -1.54
CA ARG A 53 11.90 23.12 -2.50
C ARG A 53 10.79 23.32 -3.54
N LEU A 54 9.98 22.30 -3.77
CA LEU A 54 8.87 22.31 -4.74
C LEU A 54 7.50 22.42 -4.05
N GLY A 55 7.46 22.48 -2.72
CA GLY A 55 6.24 22.68 -1.94
C GLY A 55 5.23 21.52 -2.05
N VAL A 56 5.72 20.29 -2.18
CA VAL A 56 4.89 19.07 -2.25
C VAL A 56 5.21 18.12 -1.09
N PRO A 57 4.26 17.31 -0.60
CA PRO A 57 4.55 16.32 0.44
C PRO A 57 5.56 15.27 -0.03
N LEU A 58 6.37 14.74 0.90
CA LEU A 58 7.33 13.67 0.58
C LEU A 58 6.64 12.32 0.33
N VAL A 59 5.82 11.87 1.28
CA VAL A 59 5.13 10.59 1.22
C VAL A 59 3.77 10.81 0.60
N VAL A 60 3.61 10.34 -0.63
CA VAL A 60 2.41 10.53 -1.47
C VAL A 60 1.93 9.20 -2.03
N THR A 61 0.67 9.19 -2.49
CA THR A 61 0.19 8.13 -3.36
C THR A 61 0.91 8.19 -4.69
N ASP A 62 1.35 7.03 -5.16
CA ASP A 62 2.06 6.91 -6.42
C ASP A 62 1.81 5.54 -7.04
N ASP A 63 1.76 5.47 -8.37
CA ASP A 63 1.49 4.24 -9.11
C ASP A 63 2.63 3.25 -9.02
N ASP A 64 3.88 3.70 -8.98
CA ASP A 64 5.05 2.85 -8.73
C ASP A 64 4.92 2.04 -7.45
N VAL A 65 4.50 2.71 -6.38
CA VAL A 65 4.38 2.09 -5.05
C VAL A 65 3.12 1.25 -4.99
N ALA A 66 1.98 1.82 -5.39
CA ALA A 66 0.69 1.16 -5.25
C ALA A 66 0.56 -0.06 -6.18
N GLY A 67 1.05 0.02 -7.42
CA GLY A 67 1.02 -1.09 -8.38
C GLY A 67 1.92 -2.24 -7.95
N THR A 68 3.17 -1.95 -7.58
CA THR A 68 4.15 -2.94 -7.11
C THR A 68 3.61 -3.79 -5.95
N PHE A 69 2.96 -3.15 -4.97
CA PHE A 69 2.53 -3.85 -3.75
C PHE A 69 1.06 -4.31 -3.75
N THR A 70 0.23 -3.79 -4.66
CA THR A 70 -1.14 -4.27 -4.88
C THR A 70 -1.16 -5.51 -5.77
N PHE A 71 -0.51 -5.51 -6.94
CA PHE A 71 -0.73 -6.56 -7.95
C PHE A 71 -0.18 -7.93 -7.54
N VAL A 72 0.87 -7.97 -6.72
CA VAL A 72 1.38 -9.21 -6.12
C VAL A 72 0.35 -9.95 -5.25
N ARG A 73 -0.74 -9.28 -4.84
CA ARG A 73 -1.91 -9.91 -4.18
C ARG A 73 -2.51 -11.04 -4.99
N ALA A 74 -2.33 -11.06 -6.32
CA ALA A 74 -2.82 -12.15 -7.15
C ALA A 74 -2.31 -13.53 -6.68
N LEU A 75 -1.11 -13.62 -6.08
CA LEU A 75 -0.62 -14.86 -5.46
C LEU A 75 -1.46 -15.30 -4.25
N GLU A 76 -1.92 -14.36 -3.44
CA GLU A 76 -2.80 -14.64 -2.29
C GLU A 76 -4.22 -15.01 -2.77
N ASP A 77 -4.66 -14.35 -3.85
CA ASP A 77 -6.04 -14.39 -4.35
C ASP A 77 -6.37 -15.60 -5.22
N TYR A 78 -5.38 -16.10 -5.97
CA TYR A 78 -5.55 -17.16 -6.99
C TYR A 78 -4.61 -18.34 -6.80
N GLY A 79 -3.76 -18.29 -5.77
CA GLY A 79 -2.85 -19.38 -5.41
C GLY A 79 -1.39 -18.98 -5.55
N ILE A 80 -0.61 -19.31 -4.52
CA ILE A 80 0.83 -19.03 -4.49
C ILE A 80 1.52 -20.08 -5.35
N SER A 81 1.69 -19.79 -6.64
CA SER A 81 2.15 -20.74 -7.65
C SER A 81 3.15 -20.11 -8.62
N GLU A 82 4.12 -20.91 -9.06
CA GLU A 82 5.03 -20.56 -10.17
C GLU A 82 4.27 -20.42 -11.51
N ASP A 83 3.03 -20.91 -11.59
CA ASP A 83 2.17 -20.92 -12.79
C ASP A 83 1.03 -19.88 -12.74
N LEU A 84 1.13 -18.87 -11.86
CA LEU A 84 0.16 -17.77 -11.82
C LEU A 84 0.05 -17.09 -13.20
N SER A 85 -1.16 -16.97 -13.73
CA SER A 85 -1.38 -16.50 -15.09
C SER A 85 -1.67 -15.00 -15.19
N ALA A 86 -1.42 -14.41 -16.36
CA ALA A 86 -1.83 -13.04 -16.66
C ALA A 86 -3.34 -12.81 -16.45
N GLU A 87 -4.17 -13.82 -16.73
CA GLU A 87 -5.62 -13.74 -16.52
C GLU A 87 -5.97 -13.59 -15.04
N ASP A 88 -5.32 -14.36 -14.15
CA ASP A 88 -5.49 -14.25 -12.70
C ASP A 88 -5.11 -12.85 -12.20
N ILE A 89 -3.98 -12.33 -12.67
CA ILE A 89 -3.50 -10.99 -12.32
C ILE A 89 -4.48 -9.92 -12.85
N GLY A 90 -5.01 -10.10 -14.06
CA GLY A 90 -6.04 -9.23 -14.65
C GLY A 90 -7.36 -9.24 -13.86
N ARG A 91 -7.75 -10.38 -13.27
CA ARG A 91 -8.90 -10.41 -12.35
C ARG A 91 -8.59 -9.70 -11.03
N ALA A 92 -7.35 -9.78 -10.53
CA ALA A 92 -6.89 -8.99 -9.37
C ALA A 92 -6.99 -7.48 -9.64
N TRP A 93 -6.61 -7.02 -10.84
CA TRP A 93 -6.77 -5.63 -11.26
C TRP A 93 -8.24 -5.19 -11.16
N LEU A 94 -9.17 -5.99 -11.66
CA LEU A 94 -10.61 -5.67 -11.61
C LEU A 94 -11.19 -5.66 -10.19
N ASN A 95 -10.58 -6.38 -9.25
CA ASN A 95 -10.99 -6.38 -7.86
C ASN A 95 -10.42 -5.17 -7.07
N TYR A 96 -9.18 -4.77 -7.34
CA TYR A 96 -8.47 -3.76 -6.53
C TYR A 96 -8.42 -2.36 -7.13
N LEU A 97 -8.55 -2.21 -8.45
CA LEU A 97 -8.52 -0.91 -9.10
C LEU A 97 -9.88 -0.23 -9.04
N VAL A 98 -9.93 0.90 -8.33
CA VAL A 98 -11.07 1.80 -8.33
C VAL A 98 -10.95 2.75 -9.52
N GLU A 99 -11.91 2.62 -10.43
CA GLU A 99 -12.00 3.36 -11.68
C GLU A 99 -11.79 4.87 -11.45
N GLN A 100 -10.85 5.46 -12.20
CA GLN A 100 -10.51 6.90 -12.15
C GLN A 100 -9.98 7.42 -10.81
N ARG A 101 -9.59 6.55 -9.87
CA ARG A 101 -9.13 6.96 -8.53
C ARG A 101 -7.78 6.41 -8.11
N THR A 102 -7.51 5.13 -8.37
CA THR A 102 -6.39 4.41 -7.73
C THR A 102 -5.42 3.81 -8.75
N VAL A 103 -4.15 3.69 -8.34
CA VAL A 103 -3.01 2.97 -8.97
C VAL A 103 -2.66 3.33 -10.40
N LEU A 104 -3.60 3.54 -11.31
CA LEU A 104 -3.29 3.78 -12.72
C LEU A 104 -3.25 5.27 -13.02
N TRP A 105 -2.39 5.69 -13.95
CA TRP A 105 -2.56 6.97 -14.63
C TRP A 105 -3.82 6.93 -15.52
N TRP A 106 -4.88 7.63 -15.12
CA TRP A 106 -6.17 7.62 -15.84
C TRP A 106 -6.20 8.53 -17.09
N GLY A 107 -5.13 8.51 -17.89
CA GLY A 107 -4.89 9.42 -19.03
C GLY A 107 -5.77 9.22 -20.27
N GLY A 108 -6.54 8.12 -20.32
CA GLY A 108 -7.59 7.87 -21.32
C GLY A 108 -7.29 6.68 -22.24
N ASN A 109 -8.34 6.11 -22.83
CA ASN A 109 -8.26 4.98 -23.77
C ASN A 109 -7.43 5.34 -25.01
N GLY A 110 -6.42 4.53 -25.33
CA GLY A 110 -5.46 4.73 -26.41
C GLY A 110 -4.34 5.72 -26.10
N ASN A 111 -4.31 6.31 -24.90
CA ASN A 111 -3.28 7.27 -24.47
C ASN A 111 -2.50 6.77 -23.24
N SER A 112 -3.20 6.23 -22.24
CA SER A 112 -2.62 5.48 -21.13
C SER A 112 -2.74 3.99 -21.38
N THR A 113 -1.64 3.26 -21.21
CA THR A 113 -1.55 1.83 -21.48
C THR A 113 -2.39 1.02 -20.49
N GLU A 114 -2.20 1.26 -19.21
CA GLU A 114 -2.88 0.56 -18.13
C GLU A 114 -4.37 0.89 -18.11
N HIS A 115 -4.75 2.17 -18.34
CA HIS A 115 -6.15 2.55 -18.45
C HIS A 115 -6.81 1.85 -19.66
N THR A 116 -6.12 1.79 -20.81
CA THR A 116 -6.61 1.08 -22.00
C THR A 116 -6.82 -0.40 -21.72
N ALA A 117 -5.81 -1.06 -21.14
CA ALA A 117 -5.89 -2.47 -20.78
C ALA A 117 -6.99 -2.76 -19.75
N TRP A 118 -7.14 -1.89 -18.75
CA TRP A 118 -8.21 -2.00 -17.76
C TRP A 118 -9.60 -1.87 -18.39
N LEU A 119 -9.79 -0.96 -19.36
CA LEU A 119 -11.05 -0.87 -20.11
C LEU A 119 -11.30 -2.11 -20.96
N ASN A 120 -10.25 -2.72 -21.53
CA ASN A 120 -10.34 -3.99 -22.26
C ASN A 120 -10.79 -5.12 -21.34
N LEU A 121 -10.18 -5.26 -20.16
CA LEU A 121 -10.59 -6.21 -19.12
C LEU A 121 -12.06 -6.00 -18.72
N LYS A 122 -12.48 -4.75 -18.46
CA LYS A 122 -13.89 -4.43 -18.15
C LYS A 122 -14.87 -4.79 -19.28
N ARG A 123 -14.43 -4.80 -20.53
CA ARG A 123 -15.23 -5.19 -21.71
C ARG A 123 -15.19 -6.70 -22.00
N GLY A 124 -14.50 -7.49 -21.17
CA GLY A 124 -14.41 -8.94 -21.30
C GLY A 124 -13.31 -9.41 -22.25
N VAL A 125 -12.32 -8.57 -22.57
CA VAL A 125 -11.08 -9.01 -23.23
C VAL A 125 -10.10 -9.44 -22.14
N PRO A 126 -9.83 -10.75 -21.95
CA PRO A 126 -8.96 -11.22 -20.88
C PRO A 126 -7.49 -10.89 -21.17
N ALA A 127 -6.67 -10.83 -20.12
CA ALA A 127 -5.22 -10.87 -20.27
C ALA A 127 -4.80 -12.26 -20.82
N PRO A 128 -3.76 -12.35 -21.67
CA PRO A 128 -2.85 -11.29 -22.09
C PRO A 128 -3.38 -10.40 -23.24
N ALA A 129 -4.52 -10.74 -23.86
CA ALA A 129 -5.04 -9.99 -25.00
C ALA A 129 -5.36 -8.53 -24.64
N SER A 130 -5.74 -8.24 -23.39
CA SER A 130 -6.02 -6.90 -22.89
C SER A 130 -4.87 -5.91 -23.06
N GLY A 131 -3.62 -6.37 -22.90
CA GLY A 131 -2.39 -5.57 -23.02
C GLY A 131 -1.70 -5.65 -24.38
N SER A 132 -2.05 -6.64 -25.21
CA SER A 132 -1.32 -6.98 -26.43
C SER A 132 -1.20 -5.86 -27.48
N ILE A 133 -0.09 -5.87 -28.24
CA ILE A 133 0.12 -5.04 -29.43
C ILE A 133 -1.00 -5.29 -30.45
N ALA A 134 -1.47 -6.53 -30.57
CA ALA A 134 -2.52 -6.90 -31.52
C ALA A 134 -3.84 -6.14 -31.28
N VAL A 135 -4.15 -5.81 -30.02
CA VAL A 135 -5.36 -5.08 -29.64
C VAL A 135 -5.11 -3.57 -29.54
N ASN A 136 -3.96 -3.16 -29.02
CA ASN A 136 -3.71 -1.76 -28.63
C ASN A 136 -2.76 -1.00 -29.58
N GLY A 137 -2.03 -1.71 -30.45
CA GLY A 137 -0.90 -1.16 -31.21
C GLY A 137 0.36 -0.99 -30.35
N SER A 138 1.52 -0.95 -31.01
CA SER A 138 2.82 -0.85 -30.32
C SER A 138 2.99 0.44 -29.51
N THR A 139 2.51 1.57 -30.03
CA THR A 139 2.54 2.85 -29.32
C THR A 139 1.96 2.76 -27.92
N VAL A 140 0.84 2.05 -27.75
CA VAL A 140 0.21 1.92 -26.42
C VAL A 140 0.87 0.79 -25.65
N ALA A 141 1.09 -0.38 -26.25
CA ALA A 141 1.55 -1.56 -25.52
C ALA A 141 3.00 -1.48 -25.00
N GLU A 142 3.85 -0.60 -25.56
CA GLU A 142 5.29 -0.52 -25.24
C GLU A 142 5.68 0.67 -24.34
N GLN A 143 4.72 1.26 -23.64
CA GLN A 143 5.01 2.24 -22.58
C GLN A 143 5.67 1.56 -21.36
N ILE A 144 6.18 2.34 -20.42
CA ILE A 144 7.06 1.88 -19.35
C ILE A 144 6.40 0.99 -18.27
N GLY A 145 5.08 1.03 -18.10
CA GLY A 145 4.41 0.55 -16.90
C GLY A 145 4.59 -0.92 -16.54
N ALA A 146 4.89 -1.80 -17.50
CA ALA A 146 5.23 -3.20 -17.18
C ALA A 146 6.42 -3.26 -16.22
N GLN A 147 7.47 -2.48 -16.48
CA GLN A 147 8.69 -2.44 -15.69
C GLN A 147 8.47 -1.75 -14.33
N ILE A 148 7.58 -0.78 -14.27
CA ILE A 148 7.31 0.00 -13.06
C ILE A 148 6.87 -0.90 -11.88
N PHE A 149 6.05 -1.91 -12.17
CA PHE A 149 5.38 -2.72 -11.15
C PHE A 149 6.11 -4.02 -10.78
N ILE A 150 7.28 -4.33 -11.36
CA ILE A 150 7.82 -5.70 -11.29
C ILE A 150 8.54 -6.07 -9.99
N ASP A 151 8.97 -5.08 -9.21
CA ASP A 151 9.90 -5.30 -8.08
C ASP A 151 9.33 -6.30 -7.04
N GLY A 152 8.01 -6.24 -6.81
CA GLY A 152 7.29 -7.16 -5.92
C GLY A 152 7.38 -8.62 -6.38
N TRP A 153 7.38 -8.86 -7.69
CA TRP A 153 7.48 -10.19 -8.29
C TRP A 153 8.91 -10.75 -8.22
N ALA A 154 9.92 -9.89 -8.30
CA ALA A 154 11.31 -10.28 -8.08
C ALA A 154 11.58 -10.62 -6.60
N MET A 155 11.06 -9.80 -5.68
CA MET A 155 11.25 -10.00 -4.23
C MET A 155 10.61 -11.27 -3.69
N VAL A 156 9.59 -11.84 -4.35
CA VAL A 156 9.03 -13.16 -4.00
C VAL A 156 9.79 -14.35 -4.61
N ALA A 157 10.80 -14.10 -5.45
CA ALA A 157 11.57 -15.14 -6.14
C ALA A 157 13.10 -14.99 -5.92
N PRO A 158 13.59 -14.85 -4.67
CA PRO A 158 15.01 -14.60 -4.39
C PRO A 158 15.91 -15.73 -4.90
N GLY A 159 16.97 -15.39 -5.64
CA GLY A 159 17.88 -16.35 -6.26
C GLY A 159 17.24 -17.22 -7.34
N GLN A 160 16.06 -16.84 -7.84
CA GLN A 160 15.32 -17.58 -8.87
C GLN A 160 15.00 -16.66 -10.07
N PRO A 161 16.01 -16.17 -10.82
CA PRO A 161 15.82 -15.20 -11.89
C PRO A 161 14.85 -15.67 -12.99
N LYS A 162 14.81 -16.97 -13.30
CA LYS A 162 13.85 -17.52 -14.27
C LYS A 162 12.41 -17.46 -13.78
N LEU A 163 12.19 -17.68 -12.49
CA LEU A 163 10.85 -17.57 -11.89
C LEU A 163 10.41 -16.11 -11.83
N ALA A 164 11.30 -15.21 -11.42
CA ALA A 164 11.04 -13.78 -11.40
C ALA A 164 10.68 -13.26 -12.79
N ALA A 165 11.45 -13.61 -13.82
CA ALA A 165 11.14 -13.25 -15.21
C ALA A 165 9.79 -13.80 -15.68
N LYS A 166 9.44 -15.05 -15.32
CA LYS A 166 8.14 -15.63 -15.67
C LYS A 166 6.97 -14.89 -14.99
N LEU A 167 7.10 -14.58 -13.70
CA LEU A 167 6.07 -13.83 -12.98
C LEU A 167 5.94 -12.39 -13.53
N ALA A 168 7.07 -11.74 -13.83
CA ALA A 168 7.11 -10.43 -14.46
C ALA A 168 6.50 -10.43 -15.87
N GLU A 169 6.72 -11.47 -16.66
CA GLU A 169 6.07 -11.66 -17.96
C GLU A 169 4.55 -11.71 -17.80
N GLN A 170 4.05 -12.59 -16.92
CA GLN A 170 2.61 -12.72 -16.69
C GLN A 170 1.97 -11.43 -16.14
N ALA A 171 2.66 -10.71 -15.27
CA ALA A 171 2.21 -9.43 -14.75
C ALA A 171 2.20 -8.34 -15.84
N GLY A 172 3.28 -8.24 -16.63
CA GLY A 172 3.42 -7.25 -17.71
C GLY A 172 2.38 -7.46 -18.81
N LEU A 173 2.11 -8.71 -19.19
CA LEU A 173 1.14 -9.07 -20.23
C LEU A 173 -0.32 -8.66 -19.93
N VAL A 174 -0.64 -8.27 -18.69
CA VAL A 174 -1.97 -7.74 -18.36
C VAL A 174 -2.25 -6.44 -19.12
N SER A 175 -1.23 -5.59 -19.27
CA SER A 175 -1.38 -4.25 -19.85
C SER A 175 -0.41 -3.92 -20.98
N HIS A 176 0.69 -4.65 -21.11
CA HIS A 176 1.79 -4.36 -22.02
C HIS A 176 2.17 -5.58 -22.86
N ASP A 177 3.02 -5.35 -23.86
CA ASP A 177 3.56 -6.38 -24.75
C ASP A 177 4.90 -5.87 -25.35
N GLY A 178 5.60 -6.72 -26.10
CA GLY A 178 6.84 -6.35 -26.79
C GLY A 178 7.98 -5.93 -25.86
N GLU A 179 8.69 -4.85 -26.23
CA GLU A 179 9.90 -4.39 -25.51
C GLU A 179 9.62 -4.01 -24.05
N SER A 180 8.38 -3.62 -23.72
CA SER A 180 8.00 -3.30 -22.34
C SER A 180 8.01 -4.53 -21.44
N VAL A 181 7.46 -5.65 -21.93
CA VAL A 181 7.49 -6.92 -21.20
C VAL A 181 8.92 -7.47 -21.12
N TYR A 182 9.74 -7.31 -22.17
CA TYR A 182 11.14 -7.74 -22.12
C TYR A 182 11.95 -6.94 -21.09
N ALA A 183 11.79 -5.62 -21.03
CA ALA A 183 12.44 -4.80 -20.01
C ALA A 183 12.06 -5.23 -18.58
N ALA A 184 10.76 -5.51 -18.35
CA ALA A 184 10.24 -6.02 -17.09
C ALA A 184 10.84 -7.39 -16.70
N MET A 185 10.87 -8.34 -17.64
CA MET A 185 11.47 -9.67 -17.43
C MET A 185 12.95 -9.58 -17.07
N LEU A 186 13.70 -8.77 -17.82
CA LEU A 186 15.13 -8.55 -17.61
C LEU A 186 15.40 -7.97 -16.22
N TRP A 187 14.67 -6.90 -15.85
CA TRP A 187 14.88 -6.23 -14.57
C TRP A 187 14.51 -7.13 -13.38
N ALA A 188 13.38 -7.84 -13.46
CA ALA A 188 12.96 -8.77 -12.42
C ALA A 188 13.97 -9.91 -12.22
N ALA A 189 14.57 -10.43 -13.31
CA ALA A 189 15.63 -11.42 -13.22
C ALA A 189 16.89 -10.86 -12.54
N MET A 190 17.28 -9.62 -12.84
CA MET A 190 18.41 -8.94 -12.19
C MET A 190 18.19 -8.79 -10.68
N GLU A 191 17.01 -8.34 -10.26
CA GLU A 191 16.67 -8.15 -8.85
C GLU A 191 16.61 -9.46 -8.08
N ALA A 192 16.05 -10.51 -8.68
CA ALA A 192 16.04 -11.84 -8.09
C ALA A 192 17.47 -12.41 -7.95
N GLU A 193 18.33 -12.20 -8.94
CA GLU A 193 19.74 -12.63 -8.89
C GLU A 193 20.58 -11.78 -7.91
N ALA A 194 20.19 -10.53 -7.65
CA ALA A 194 20.87 -9.66 -6.70
C ALA A 194 20.91 -10.26 -5.28
N PHE A 195 19.93 -11.12 -4.92
CA PHE A 195 19.96 -11.89 -3.67
C PHE A 195 21.13 -12.89 -3.55
N VAL A 196 21.79 -13.22 -4.67
CA VAL A 196 22.88 -14.19 -4.75
C VAL A 196 24.20 -13.54 -5.17
N SER A 197 24.16 -12.58 -6.09
CA SER A 197 25.35 -11.93 -6.64
C SER A 197 25.35 -10.42 -6.43
N GLY A 198 26.53 -9.87 -6.10
CA GLY A 198 26.79 -8.44 -6.01
C GLY A 198 27.48 -7.85 -7.24
N ASP A 199 27.64 -8.60 -8.33
CA ASP A 199 28.31 -8.13 -9.55
C ASP A 199 27.29 -7.65 -10.59
N ILE A 200 27.23 -6.33 -10.85
CA ILE A 200 26.28 -5.72 -11.80
C ILE A 200 26.40 -6.32 -13.20
N GLU A 201 27.60 -6.64 -13.67
CA GLU A 201 27.77 -7.22 -15.00
C GLU A 201 27.13 -8.61 -15.06
N HIS A 202 27.32 -9.44 -14.01
CA HIS A 202 26.64 -10.73 -13.88
C HIS A 202 25.12 -10.60 -13.79
N LEU A 203 24.61 -9.59 -13.07
CA LEU A 203 23.17 -9.33 -13.03
C LEU A 203 22.63 -9.01 -14.43
N ILE A 204 23.29 -8.12 -15.16
CA ILE A 204 22.92 -7.76 -16.54
C ILE A 204 22.93 -8.99 -17.45
N GLU A 205 23.97 -9.83 -17.40
CA GLU A 205 24.02 -11.08 -18.20
C GLU A 205 22.88 -12.04 -17.83
N THR A 206 22.54 -12.13 -16.54
CA THR A 206 21.42 -12.96 -16.07
C THR A 206 20.07 -12.44 -16.59
N GLY A 207 19.87 -11.13 -16.59
CA GLY A 207 18.70 -10.48 -17.15
C GLY A 207 18.61 -10.64 -18.68
N LEU A 208 19.72 -10.46 -19.40
CA LEU A 208 19.79 -10.68 -20.85
C LEU A 208 19.44 -12.12 -21.25
N ALA A 209 19.77 -13.11 -20.40
CA ALA A 209 19.42 -14.51 -20.63
C ALA A 209 17.90 -14.80 -20.50
N ALA A 210 17.12 -13.86 -19.94
CA ALA A 210 15.67 -13.99 -19.78
C ALA A 210 14.87 -13.44 -20.97
N ILE A 211 15.51 -12.75 -21.93
CA ILE A 211 14.83 -12.07 -23.04
C ILE A 211 15.36 -12.53 -24.41
N PRO A 212 14.65 -12.24 -25.52
CA PRO A 212 15.17 -12.52 -26.87
C PRO A 212 16.46 -11.75 -27.16
N ALA A 213 17.49 -12.44 -27.66
CA ALA A 213 18.83 -11.86 -27.86
C ALA A 213 18.89 -10.77 -28.95
N ASP A 214 17.89 -10.69 -29.82
CA ASP A 214 17.80 -9.74 -30.94
C ASP A 214 16.78 -8.62 -30.72
N CYS A 215 16.13 -8.54 -29.55
CA CYS A 215 15.21 -7.45 -29.20
C CYS A 215 15.94 -6.11 -29.05
N LEU A 216 15.18 -5.03 -29.01
CA LEU A 216 15.72 -3.67 -28.89
C LEU A 216 16.35 -3.43 -27.52
N ILE A 217 15.77 -3.95 -26.43
CA ILE A 217 16.35 -3.83 -25.09
C ILE A 217 17.76 -4.43 -25.02
N ALA A 218 17.98 -5.62 -25.61
CA ALA A 218 19.30 -6.25 -25.64
C ALA A 218 20.34 -5.42 -26.42
N LYS A 219 19.94 -4.84 -27.56
CA LYS A 219 20.80 -3.94 -28.36
C LYS A 219 21.15 -2.66 -27.59
N LEU A 220 20.16 -2.06 -26.94
CA LEU A 220 20.32 -0.86 -26.13
C LEU A 220 21.33 -1.09 -24.99
N ILE A 221 21.24 -2.22 -24.29
CA ILE A 221 22.20 -2.56 -23.21
C ILE A 221 23.62 -2.72 -23.77
N ALA A 222 23.78 -3.34 -24.95
CA ALA A 222 25.08 -3.48 -25.59
C ALA A 222 25.71 -2.11 -25.93
N ASP A 223 24.91 -1.18 -26.45
CA ASP A 223 25.36 0.18 -26.76
C ASP A 223 25.78 0.93 -25.49
N ILE A 224 24.98 0.88 -24.42
CA ILE A 224 25.29 1.55 -23.15
C ILE A 224 26.55 0.97 -22.51
N ARG A 225 26.76 -0.36 -22.53
CA ARG A 225 28.02 -0.97 -22.08
C ARG A 225 29.21 -0.54 -22.93
N GLY A 226 29.01 -0.31 -24.22
CA GLY A 226 30.01 0.27 -25.12
C GLY A 226 30.36 1.71 -24.72
N TRP A 227 29.36 2.56 -24.55
CA TRP A 227 29.52 3.96 -24.16
C TRP A 227 30.12 4.12 -22.77
N HIS A 228 29.72 3.29 -21.80
CA HIS A 228 30.32 3.26 -20.46
C HIS A 228 31.82 2.95 -20.49
N LYS A 229 32.27 2.07 -21.39
CA LYS A 229 33.72 1.78 -21.58
C LYS A 229 34.47 2.92 -22.24
N GLU A 230 33.80 3.68 -23.11
CA GLU A 230 34.40 4.81 -23.84
C GLU A 230 34.45 6.09 -22.99
N PHE A 231 33.39 6.38 -22.25
CA PHE A 231 33.19 7.64 -21.55
C PHE A 231 33.24 7.48 -20.02
N PRO A 232 34.19 8.14 -19.32
CA PRO A 232 34.26 8.07 -17.85
C PRO A 232 33.20 8.93 -17.14
N ASP A 233 32.62 9.95 -17.80
CA ASP A 233 31.52 10.76 -17.25
C ASP A 233 30.18 10.22 -17.76
N TRP A 234 29.25 9.98 -16.84
CA TRP A 234 27.92 9.49 -17.15
C TRP A 234 27.13 10.46 -18.03
N ARG A 235 27.45 11.76 -17.99
CA ARG A 235 26.78 12.79 -18.80
C ARG A 235 26.98 12.56 -20.29
N ASP A 236 28.14 12.08 -20.71
CA ASP A 236 28.43 11.78 -22.10
C ASP A 236 27.56 10.60 -22.58
N THR A 237 27.45 9.54 -21.77
CA THR A 237 26.56 8.40 -22.04
C THR A 237 25.09 8.82 -22.02
N ARG A 238 24.66 9.68 -21.09
CA ARG A 238 23.31 10.24 -21.05
C ARG A 238 22.98 11.03 -22.32
N GLN A 239 23.94 11.79 -22.85
CA GLN A 239 23.76 12.47 -24.13
C GLN A 239 23.62 11.47 -25.28
N LYS A 240 24.40 10.39 -25.31
CA LYS A 240 24.22 9.32 -26.29
C LYS A 240 22.84 8.67 -26.21
N ILE A 241 22.34 8.43 -25.00
CA ILE A 241 20.98 7.91 -24.79
C ILE A 241 19.95 8.89 -25.36
N GLU A 242 20.06 10.19 -25.09
CA GLU A 242 19.15 11.19 -25.68
C GLU A 242 19.23 11.22 -27.22
N ASP A 243 20.43 11.19 -27.78
CA ASP A 243 20.65 11.29 -29.23
C ASP A 243 20.10 10.06 -29.99
N HIS A 244 20.22 8.87 -29.41
CA HIS A 244 19.92 7.59 -30.07
C HIS A 244 18.59 6.95 -29.63
N TYR A 245 18.22 7.15 -28.37
CA TYR A 245 17.11 6.47 -27.70
C TYR A 245 16.15 7.42 -26.97
N GLY A 246 16.28 8.74 -27.15
CA GLY A 246 15.44 9.74 -26.49
C GLY A 246 13.94 9.62 -26.77
N TYR A 247 13.12 10.32 -25.98
CA TYR A 247 11.66 10.31 -26.13
C TYR A 247 11.20 10.69 -27.54
N ASP A 248 11.95 11.53 -28.27
CA ASP A 248 11.63 11.92 -29.64
C ASP A 248 11.81 10.78 -30.67
N LYS A 249 12.40 9.64 -30.28
CA LYS A 249 12.60 8.46 -31.14
C LYS A 249 11.46 7.44 -31.06
N TYR A 250 10.57 7.59 -30.07
CA TYR A 250 9.52 6.61 -29.79
C TYR A 250 8.15 7.28 -29.71
N PRO A 251 7.07 6.60 -30.15
CA PRO A 251 5.72 7.11 -29.99
C PRO A 251 5.21 6.88 -28.55
N GLY A 252 4.22 7.68 -28.15
CA GLY A 252 3.64 7.63 -26.81
C GLY A 252 4.19 8.71 -25.87
N ASN A 253 3.83 8.64 -24.60
CA ASN A 253 4.15 9.68 -23.62
C ASN A 253 5.36 9.31 -22.74
N CYS A 254 5.50 8.02 -22.43
CA CYS A 254 6.55 7.48 -21.57
C CYS A 254 6.96 6.08 -22.06
N HIS A 255 7.72 6.03 -23.15
CA HIS A 255 8.16 4.78 -23.75
C HIS A 255 9.20 4.07 -22.86
N VAL A 256 9.18 2.73 -22.81
CA VAL A 256 10.07 1.95 -21.93
C VAL A 256 11.56 2.14 -22.24
N VAL A 257 11.91 2.24 -23.52
CA VAL A 257 13.30 2.20 -24.01
C VAL A 257 14.20 3.31 -23.42
N PRO A 258 13.89 4.62 -23.58
CA PRO A 258 14.71 5.69 -23.01
C PRO A 258 14.90 5.57 -21.51
N ASN A 259 13.85 5.19 -20.79
CA ASN A 259 13.86 5.06 -19.34
C ASN A 259 14.71 3.88 -18.87
N HIS A 260 14.52 2.71 -19.49
CA HIS A 260 15.36 1.54 -19.24
C HIS A 260 16.85 1.83 -19.49
N ALA A 261 17.16 2.65 -20.50
CA ALA A 261 18.51 3.10 -20.78
C ALA A 261 19.14 3.89 -19.64
N LEU A 262 18.39 4.82 -19.04
CA LEU A 262 18.87 5.61 -17.91
C LEU A 262 19.15 4.73 -16.69
N MET A 263 18.31 3.71 -16.45
CA MET A 263 18.51 2.77 -15.36
C MET A 263 19.77 1.93 -15.53
N ILE A 264 19.98 1.35 -16.72
CA ILE A 264 21.18 0.57 -17.04
C ILE A 264 22.44 1.45 -16.95
N MET A 265 22.39 2.69 -17.43
CA MET A 265 23.49 3.63 -17.29
C MET A 265 23.79 3.90 -15.81
N ALA A 266 22.79 4.21 -14.99
CA ALA A 266 22.99 4.56 -13.59
C ALA A 266 23.71 3.46 -12.81
N ILE A 267 23.31 2.19 -12.98
CA ILE A 267 23.93 1.06 -12.28
C ILE A 267 25.33 0.72 -12.80
N LEU A 268 25.65 1.03 -14.06
CA LEU A 268 27.00 0.85 -14.60
C LEU A 268 27.99 1.89 -14.05
N TYR A 269 27.56 3.15 -13.90
CA TYR A 269 28.40 4.23 -13.37
C TYR A 269 28.44 4.31 -11.83
N ALA A 270 27.57 3.57 -11.15
CA ALA A 270 27.49 3.51 -9.69
C ALA A 270 27.09 2.10 -9.18
N PRO A 271 27.87 1.05 -9.51
CA PRO A 271 27.49 -0.35 -9.25
C PRO A 271 27.40 -0.70 -7.75
N ASP A 272 28.13 0.04 -6.91
CA ASP A 272 28.26 -0.21 -5.47
C ASP A 272 27.97 1.04 -4.63
N ASP A 273 27.30 2.04 -5.21
CA ASP A 273 27.05 3.33 -4.55
C ASP A 273 25.60 3.77 -4.75
N PHE A 274 24.76 3.49 -3.75
CA PHE A 274 23.33 3.84 -3.76
C PHE A 274 23.12 5.34 -3.93
N GLN A 275 23.89 6.17 -3.20
CA GLN A 275 23.80 7.63 -3.27
C GLN A 275 24.09 8.13 -4.69
N ARG A 276 25.20 7.69 -5.28
CA ARG A 276 25.61 8.12 -6.61
C ARG A 276 24.64 7.64 -7.68
N ALA A 277 24.14 6.40 -7.58
CA ALA A 277 23.17 5.86 -8.52
C ALA A 277 21.86 6.68 -8.49
N GLN A 278 21.34 6.97 -7.28
CA GLN A 278 20.16 7.81 -7.09
C GLN A 278 20.37 9.22 -7.65
N MET A 279 21.53 9.83 -7.41
CA MET A 279 21.86 11.13 -7.99
C MET A 279 21.85 11.07 -9.53
N ILE A 280 22.52 10.09 -10.14
CA ILE A 280 22.60 9.97 -11.61
C ILE A 280 21.21 9.78 -12.23
N VAL A 281 20.44 8.81 -11.73
CA VAL A 281 19.15 8.46 -12.34
C VAL A 281 18.13 9.59 -12.19
N ASN A 282 18.04 10.23 -11.02
CA ASN A 282 17.14 11.36 -10.80
C ASN A 282 17.55 12.59 -11.60
N THR A 283 18.86 12.89 -11.66
CA THR A 283 19.36 14.05 -12.39
C THR A 283 19.16 13.90 -13.91
N SER A 284 19.13 12.67 -14.42
CA SER A 284 19.00 12.38 -15.86
C SER A 284 17.67 12.83 -16.48
N GLY A 285 16.63 13.03 -15.66
CA GLY A 285 15.32 13.53 -16.06
C GLY A 285 14.39 12.46 -16.63
N TRP A 286 13.35 12.91 -17.35
CA TRP A 286 12.24 12.10 -17.85
C TRP A 286 11.38 11.52 -16.72
N ASP A 287 11.14 10.21 -16.68
CA ASP A 287 10.25 9.57 -15.71
C ASP A 287 11.03 9.22 -14.42
N THR A 288 11.23 10.24 -13.58
CA THR A 288 12.27 10.21 -12.55
C THR A 288 11.94 9.34 -11.35
N ASP A 289 10.68 9.31 -10.91
CA ASP A 289 10.20 8.43 -9.83
C ASP A 289 10.39 6.96 -10.17
N CYS A 290 9.94 6.51 -11.34
CA CYS A 290 9.96 5.10 -11.67
C CYS A 290 11.38 4.56 -11.90
N ASN A 291 12.19 5.31 -12.65
CA ASN A 291 13.58 4.97 -12.92
C ASN A 291 14.37 4.88 -11.61
N ALA A 292 14.21 5.89 -10.74
CA ALA A 292 14.84 5.92 -9.43
C ALA A 292 14.32 4.81 -8.51
N GLY A 293 13.02 4.50 -8.58
CA GLY A 293 12.36 3.44 -7.82
C GLY A 293 12.93 2.06 -8.13
N ASN A 294 12.96 1.66 -9.41
CA ASN A 294 13.50 0.37 -9.83
C ASN A 294 15.03 0.27 -9.55
N VAL A 295 15.81 1.32 -9.83
CA VAL A 295 17.25 1.37 -9.47
C VAL A 295 17.45 1.27 -7.97
N GLY A 296 16.59 1.95 -7.20
CA GLY A 296 16.58 1.90 -5.75
C GLY A 296 16.28 0.51 -5.22
N CYS A 297 15.30 -0.20 -5.78
CA CYS A 297 14.98 -1.56 -5.38
C CYS A 297 16.14 -2.52 -5.63
N LEU A 298 16.68 -2.53 -6.87
CA LEU A 298 17.82 -3.37 -7.24
C LEU A 298 19.03 -3.14 -6.34
N LEU A 299 19.43 -1.89 -6.13
CA LEU A 299 20.57 -1.56 -5.28
C LEU A 299 20.29 -1.78 -3.79
N GLY A 300 19.05 -1.58 -3.34
CA GLY A 300 18.62 -1.90 -1.98
C GLY A 300 18.75 -3.39 -1.70
N ILE A 301 18.27 -4.25 -2.61
CA ILE A 301 18.48 -5.70 -2.53
C ILE A 301 19.99 -5.98 -2.56
N LYS A 302 20.70 -5.51 -3.58
CA LYS A 302 22.13 -5.80 -3.83
C LYS A 302 23.05 -5.41 -2.66
N LEU A 303 22.90 -4.20 -2.13
CA LEU A 303 23.81 -3.62 -1.14
C LEU A 303 23.30 -3.77 0.31
N GLY A 304 22.03 -4.13 0.48
CA GLY A 304 21.39 -4.19 1.79
C GLY A 304 21.23 -2.83 2.45
N LEU A 305 20.87 -2.83 3.74
CA LEU A 305 20.70 -1.60 4.52
C LEU A 305 22.01 -0.81 4.64
N GLU A 306 23.16 -1.49 4.73
CA GLU A 306 24.47 -0.84 4.80
C GLU A 306 24.75 0.05 3.58
N GLY A 307 24.36 -0.38 2.38
CA GLY A 307 24.51 0.43 1.17
C GLY A 307 23.63 1.68 1.15
N ILE A 308 22.40 1.59 1.68
CA ILE A 308 21.50 2.74 1.81
C ILE A 308 22.04 3.71 2.87
N ASP A 309 22.51 3.17 4.01
CA ASP A 309 23.00 3.93 5.16
C ASP A 309 24.42 4.50 4.96
N ALA A 310 25.13 4.13 3.89
CA ALA A 310 26.45 4.68 3.54
C ALA A 310 26.40 6.15 3.06
N GLY A 311 25.21 6.60 2.63
CA GLY A 311 24.95 7.95 2.15
C GLY A 311 24.38 8.90 3.22
N PRO A 312 23.62 9.94 2.83
CA PRO A 312 22.83 10.74 3.75
C PRO A 312 21.70 9.91 4.38
N ASP A 313 21.01 10.49 5.36
CA ASP A 313 19.86 9.85 6.03
C ASP A 313 18.65 9.74 5.08
N TRP A 314 18.64 8.76 4.20
CA TRP A 314 17.53 8.52 3.28
C TRP A 314 16.25 8.07 4.00
N ARG A 315 16.40 7.36 5.12
CA ARG A 315 15.30 6.60 5.73
C ARG A 315 14.52 7.41 6.75
N GLY A 316 15.19 8.28 7.50
CA GLY A 316 14.58 9.12 8.53
C GLY A 316 13.36 9.92 8.04
N PRO A 317 13.44 10.64 6.90
CA PRO A 317 12.31 11.39 6.36
C PRO A 317 11.11 10.53 5.96
N VAL A 318 11.35 9.35 5.39
CA VAL A 318 10.30 8.40 4.98
C VAL A 318 9.68 7.73 6.20
N ALA A 319 10.51 7.37 7.20
CA ALA A 319 10.13 6.70 8.43
C ALA A 319 9.33 5.41 8.18
N ASP A 320 9.74 4.62 7.19
CA ASP A 320 9.05 3.41 6.68
C ASP A 320 7.66 3.63 6.06
N ARG A 321 7.14 4.86 5.99
CA ARG A 321 5.76 5.12 5.54
C ARG A 321 5.60 4.86 4.05
N LEU A 322 4.53 4.16 3.70
CA LEU A 322 4.05 4.09 2.31
C LEU A 322 2.52 4.14 2.24
N LEU A 323 2.03 4.62 1.09
CA LEU A 323 0.61 4.73 0.79
C LEU A 323 0.26 3.83 -0.40
N ILE A 324 -0.68 2.91 -0.21
CA ILE A 324 -1.15 1.95 -1.24
C ILE A 324 -2.63 2.21 -1.52
N SER A 325 -2.92 3.13 -2.43
CA SER A 325 -4.31 3.43 -2.79
C SER A 325 -4.92 2.31 -3.64
N SER A 326 -5.95 1.62 -3.13
CA SER A 326 -6.66 0.54 -3.82
C SER A 326 -8.05 0.31 -3.22
N ALA A 327 -8.79 -0.70 -3.71
CA ALA A 327 -10.05 -1.11 -3.10
C ALA A 327 -9.89 -1.82 -1.73
N ASP A 328 -8.67 -2.25 -1.39
CA ASP A 328 -8.34 -2.77 -0.06
C ASP A 328 -7.90 -1.60 0.84
N GLY A 329 -8.88 -0.84 1.32
CA GLY A 329 -8.64 0.37 2.12
C GLY A 329 -7.88 0.13 3.43
N GLY A 330 -7.96 -1.09 3.99
CA GLY A 330 -7.23 -1.48 5.19
C GLY A 330 -5.74 -1.76 4.96
N ASN A 331 -5.29 -1.77 3.70
CA ASN A 331 -3.89 -1.89 3.32
C ASN A 331 -3.30 -0.56 2.84
N ALA A 332 -4.09 0.52 2.86
CA ALA A 332 -3.71 1.80 2.26
C ALA A 332 -2.69 2.58 3.08
N ILE A 333 -2.87 2.68 4.39
CA ILE A 333 -1.85 3.19 5.30
C ILE A 333 -0.95 2.01 5.68
N ASN A 334 0.30 2.06 5.26
CA ASN A 334 1.21 0.93 5.39
C ASN A 334 2.63 1.35 5.75
N ASP A 335 3.44 0.35 6.07
CA ASP A 335 4.86 0.52 6.36
C ASP A 335 5.73 -0.53 5.65
N ALA A 336 6.99 -0.17 5.41
CA ALA A 336 7.95 -0.98 4.69
C ALA A 336 8.16 -2.34 5.37
N VAL A 337 8.03 -2.43 6.70
CA VAL A 337 8.17 -3.68 7.45
C VAL A 337 7.02 -4.64 7.12
N ARG A 338 5.77 -4.20 7.27
CA ARG A 338 4.59 -5.00 6.95
C ARG A 338 4.62 -5.52 5.52
N THR A 339 4.99 -4.66 4.57
CA THR A 339 5.14 -5.01 3.16
C THR A 339 6.22 -6.07 2.96
N SER A 340 7.38 -5.91 3.61
CA SER A 340 8.51 -6.84 3.49
C SER A 340 8.20 -8.22 4.06
N TYR A 341 7.55 -8.29 5.24
CA TYR A 341 7.12 -9.57 5.81
C TYR A 341 6.11 -10.29 4.92
N ARG A 342 5.17 -9.54 4.32
CA ARG A 342 4.19 -10.10 3.38
C ARG A 342 4.88 -10.69 2.15
N LEU A 343 5.76 -9.94 1.49
CA LEU A 343 6.51 -10.41 0.32
C LEU A 343 7.41 -11.60 0.65
N ALA A 344 8.16 -11.53 1.76
CA ALA A 344 9.00 -12.65 2.19
C ALA A 344 8.18 -13.90 2.49
N ALA A 345 6.99 -13.78 3.10
CA ALA A 345 6.11 -14.91 3.35
C ALA A 345 5.61 -15.58 2.05
N LEU A 346 5.31 -14.78 1.02
CA LEU A 346 4.98 -15.27 -0.32
C LEU A 346 6.17 -16.00 -0.94
N GLY A 347 7.37 -15.42 -0.86
CA GLY A 347 8.57 -16.07 -1.43
C GLY A 347 8.98 -17.35 -0.70
N HIS A 348 8.81 -17.40 0.63
CA HIS A 348 8.95 -18.65 1.39
C HIS A 348 8.01 -19.74 0.88
N SER A 349 6.74 -19.37 0.65
CA SER A 349 5.70 -20.29 0.18
C SER A 349 5.97 -20.78 -1.25
N LEU A 350 6.39 -19.89 -2.16
CA LEU A 350 6.83 -20.27 -3.51
C LEU A 350 8.05 -21.20 -3.50
N ALA A 351 8.99 -20.99 -2.57
CA ALA A 351 10.13 -21.88 -2.37
C ALA A 351 9.78 -23.21 -1.67
N GLY A 352 8.49 -23.48 -1.38
CA GLY A 352 8.05 -24.70 -0.69
C GLY A 352 8.49 -24.75 0.78
N SER A 353 8.80 -23.59 1.37
CA SER A 353 9.28 -23.46 2.75
C SER A 353 8.26 -22.72 3.62
N LYS A 354 8.34 -22.92 4.93
CA LYS A 354 7.49 -22.18 5.87
C LYS A 354 8.08 -20.81 6.14
N ALA A 355 7.26 -19.76 6.03
CA ALA A 355 7.65 -18.42 6.43
C ALA A 355 8.07 -18.37 7.92
N PRO A 356 9.01 -17.48 8.30
CA PRO A 356 9.36 -17.24 9.68
C PRO A 356 8.12 -16.91 10.52
N ALA A 357 8.16 -17.25 11.81
CA ALA A 357 7.09 -16.88 12.71
C ALA A 357 6.96 -15.35 12.78
N ALA A 358 5.72 -14.86 12.83
CA ALA A 358 5.48 -13.42 12.96
C ALA A 358 6.16 -12.89 14.24
N PRO A 359 6.95 -11.81 14.14
CA PRO A 359 7.73 -11.30 15.25
C PRO A 359 6.81 -10.87 16.40
N LYS A 360 7.31 -11.06 17.62
CA LYS A 360 6.62 -10.67 18.87
C LYS A 360 5.16 -11.11 18.83
N GLY A 361 4.90 -12.38 18.53
CA GLY A 361 3.56 -12.98 18.51
C GLY A 361 2.56 -12.30 17.55
N GLY A 362 3.02 -11.72 16.44
CA GLY A 362 2.15 -11.09 15.44
C GLY A 362 1.67 -9.68 15.81
N ALA A 363 2.47 -8.91 16.56
CA ALA A 363 2.15 -7.50 16.78
C ALA A 363 2.29 -6.70 15.47
N GLN A 364 1.37 -5.76 15.22
CA GLN A 364 1.42 -4.93 14.01
C GLN A 364 2.60 -3.96 14.03
N PHE A 365 2.95 -3.41 15.19
CA PHE A 365 4.19 -2.63 15.38
C PHE A 365 5.11 -3.40 16.32
N HIS A 366 6.24 -3.88 15.79
CA HIS A 366 7.16 -4.78 16.49
C HIS A 366 8.64 -4.38 16.34
N PHE A 367 8.94 -3.43 15.45
CA PHE A 367 10.24 -2.76 15.28
C PHE A 367 11.43 -3.72 15.09
N SER A 368 11.19 -4.90 14.53
CA SER A 368 12.18 -5.98 14.53
C SER A 368 13.24 -5.86 13.43
N LEU A 369 12.97 -5.08 12.38
CA LEU A 369 13.93 -4.84 11.30
C LEU A 369 14.87 -3.66 11.65
N PRO A 370 16.18 -3.74 11.35
CA PRO A 370 17.14 -2.73 11.76
C PRO A 370 16.80 -1.32 11.27
N GLY A 371 16.85 -0.36 12.19
CA GLY A 371 16.57 1.07 11.91
C GLY A 371 15.10 1.38 11.61
N SER A 372 14.19 0.41 11.70
CA SER A 372 12.77 0.64 11.47
C SER A 372 12.11 1.39 12.63
N VAL A 373 11.27 2.37 12.28
CA VAL A 373 10.37 3.08 13.21
C VAL A 373 8.89 2.86 12.87
N GLN A 374 8.56 2.10 11.82
CA GLN A 374 7.21 1.74 11.39
C GLN A 374 6.22 2.93 11.39
N GLY A 375 6.63 4.03 10.78
CA GLY A 375 5.81 5.23 10.62
C GLY A 375 5.79 6.18 11.81
N PHE A 376 6.36 5.80 12.96
CA PHE A 376 6.41 6.68 14.13
C PHE A 376 7.29 7.89 13.86
N ARG A 377 6.78 9.07 14.22
CA ARG A 377 7.47 10.36 14.12
C ARG A 377 7.32 11.13 15.43
N PRO A 378 8.32 11.90 15.86
CA PRO A 378 8.17 12.77 17.02
C PRO A 378 7.19 13.91 16.69
N GLU A 379 6.30 14.22 17.63
CA GLU A 379 5.47 15.40 17.53
C GLU A 379 6.31 16.67 17.79
N ARG A 380 5.99 17.76 17.08
CA ARG A 380 6.65 19.07 17.23
C ARG A 380 5.62 20.17 17.48
N GLY A 381 5.94 21.15 18.31
CA GLY A 381 5.05 22.28 18.61
C GLY A 381 5.23 22.86 20.02
N HIS A 382 4.38 23.83 20.38
CA HIS A 382 4.43 24.46 21.69
C HIS A 382 4.09 23.47 22.81
N GLY A 383 4.92 23.40 23.85
CA GLY A 383 4.76 22.45 24.97
C GLY A 383 5.26 21.03 24.67
N LEU A 384 5.71 20.74 23.45
CA LEU A 384 6.42 19.51 23.12
C LEU A 384 7.92 19.68 23.38
N ALA A 385 8.57 18.62 23.85
CA ALA A 385 10.00 18.61 24.09
C ALA A 385 10.74 18.75 22.75
N GLU A 386 11.54 19.81 22.61
CA GLU A 386 12.30 20.09 21.38
C GLU A 386 13.23 18.94 21.00
N ARG A 387 13.72 18.18 22.00
CA ARG A 387 14.68 17.09 21.85
C ARG A 387 14.04 15.72 22.04
N THR A 388 12.91 15.49 21.38
CA THR A 388 12.38 14.13 21.19
C THR A 388 12.93 13.53 19.91
N GLU A 389 13.58 12.38 20.02
CA GLU A 389 14.21 11.64 18.93
C GLU A 389 13.75 10.19 18.96
N LEU A 390 13.67 9.56 17.79
CA LEU A 390 13.27 8.17 17.65
C LEU A 390 14.43 7.36 17.12
N GLU A 391 14.64 6.18 17.68
CA GLU A 391 15.63 5.23 17.16
C GLU A 391 15.16 3.79 17.31
N ASN A 392 15.61 2.94 16.40
CA ASN A 392 15.44 1.50 16.51
C ASN A 392 16.59 0.91 17.33
N ARG A 393 16.35 0.68 18.61
CA ARG A 393 17.40 0.26 19.55
C ARG A 393 17.45 -1.25 19.68
N VAL A 394 18.66 -1.80 19.71
CA VAL A 394 18.90 -3.21 20.08
C VAL A 394 18.66 -3.38 21.58
N VAL A 395 17.84 -4.36 21.94
CA VAL A 395 17.46 -4.69 23.33
C VAL A 395 17.54 -6.21 23.54
N PRO A 396 17.57 -6.71 24.80
CA PRO A 396 17.44 -8.14 25.04
C PRO A 396 16.18 -8.70 24.36
N GLY A 397 16.34 -9.72 23.51
CA GLY A 397 15.23 -10.32 22.77
C GLY A 397 14.92 -9.71 21.40
N GLY A 398 15.66 -8.68 20.96
CA GLY A 398 15.55 -8.16 19.59
C GLY A 398 15.80 -6.65 19.49
N ARG A 399 14.82 -5.93 18.94
CA ARG A 399 14.86 -4.48 18.72
C ARG A 399 13.56 -3.84 19.17
N ALA A 400 13.60 -2.60 19.64
CA ALA A 400 12.46 -1.83 20.10
C ALA A 400 12.54 -0.39 19.57
N LEU A 401 11.40 0.30 19.51
CA LEU A 401 11.39 1.73 19.25
C LEU A 401 11.77 2.47 20.54
N ALA A 402 12.84 3.24 20.54
CA ALA A 402 13.17 4.11 21.65
C ALA A 402 12.69 5.54 21.35
N ILE A 403 11.86 6.07 22.25
CA ILE A 403 11.45 7.47 22.26
C ILE A 403 12.35 8.20 23.25
N ALA A 404 13.44 8.77 22.74
CA ALA A 404 14.42 9.49 23.54
C ALA A 404 13.96 10.92 23.81
N TYR A 405 14.17 11.41 25.02
CA TYR A 405 13.86 12.77 25.44
C TYR A 405 14.97 13.33 26.34
N ARG A 406 15.25 14.63 26.21
CA ARG A 406 16.22 15.34 27.04
C ARG A 406 15.61 16.61 27.62
N GLY A 407 15.85 16.83 28.90
CA GLY A 407 15.39 18.02 29.62
C GLY A 407 13.87 18.12 29.70
N LEU A 408 13.15 17.00 29.75
CA LEU A 408 11.69 16.98 29.82
C LEU A 408 11.25 17.55 31.18
N GLY A 409 10.76 18.79 31.20
CA GLY A 409 10.35 19.48 32.42
C GLY A 409 8.82 19.52 32.65
N PRO A 410 8.37 20.08 33.79
CA PRO A 410 6.95 20.29 34.08
C PRO A 410 6.25 21.09 32.97
N GLY A 411 5.08 20.61 32.55
CA GLY A 411 4.28 21.23 31.49
C GLY A 411 4.78 20.93 30.07
N GLN A 412 5.90 20.21 29.92
CA GLN A 412 6.36 19.69 28.64
C GLN A 412 6.01 18.20 28.49
N ILE A 413 5.87 17.76 27.25
CA ILE A 413 5.63 16.36 26.91
C ILE A 413 6.58 15.91 25.81
N ALA A 414 7.03 14.67 25.85
CA ALA A 414 7.60 14.00 24.68
C ALA A 414 6.51 13.10 24.08
N ALA A 415 6.30 13.18 22.77
CA ALA A 415 5.28 12.38 22.11
C ALA A 415 5.74 11.93 20.72
N ALA A 416 5.25 10.76 20.31
CA ALA A 416 5.49 10.22 18.99
C ALA A 416 4.28 9.44 18.52
N THR A 417 3.90 9.64 17.26
CA THR A 417 2.70 9.06 16.65
C THR A 417 3.00 8.48 15.28
N THR A 418 2.20 7.51 14.85
CA THR A 418 2.20 6.92 13.51
C THR A 418 0.79 7.01 12.91
N PRO A 419 0.65 7.30 11.60
CA PRO A 419 -0.65 7.32 10.94
C PRO A 419 -1.33 5.93 10.97
N THR A 420 -2.62 5.94 11.25
CA THR A 420 -3.53 4.79 11.11
C THR A 420 -4.66 5.06 10.13
N PHE A 421 -4.78 6.29 9.63
CA PHE A 421 -5.71 6.68 8.58
C PHE A 421 -5.08 7.82 7.75
N SER A 422 -5.77 8.25 6.68
CA SER A 422 -5.35 9.31 5.77
C SER A 422 -4.86 10.54 6.54
N PRO A 423 -3.60 10.96 6.34
CA PRO A 423 -3.06 12.15 6.99
C PRO A 423 -3.56 13.42 6.27
N PRO A 424 -3.59 14.60 6.90
CA PRO A 424 -4.13 15.83 6.28
C PRO A 424 -3.45 16.23 4.97
N GLU A 425 -2.18 15.85 4.79
CA GLU A 425 -1.36 16.11 3.61
C GLU A 425 -1.95 15.51 2.32
N VAL A 426 -2.88 14.54 2.41
CA VAL A 426 -3.57 13.98 1.24
C VAL A 426 -4.36 15.02 0.46
N LEU A 427 -4.78 16.11 1.09
CA LEU A 427 -5.49 17.21 0.42
C LEU A 427 -4.57 18.01 -0.51
N ALA A 428 -3.25 17.93 -0.33
CA ALA A 428 -2.26 18.56 -1.19
C ALA A 428 -1.81 17.65 -2.35
N MET A 429 -2.19 16.36 -2.33
CA MET A 429 -1.88 15.42 -3.40
C MET A 429 -2.71 15.74 -4.66
N ARG A 430 -2.08 15.68 -5.84
CA ARG A 430 -2.68 16.15 -7.09
C ARG A 430 -3.04 15.05 -8.07
N THR A 431 -2.36 13.90 -7.99
CA THR A 431 -2.42 12.87 -9.03
C THR A 431 -3.41 11.77 -8.68
N TYR A 432 -3.17 11.06 -7.57
CA TYR A 432 -3.95 9.89 -7.18
C TYR A 432 -4.69 10.14 -5.87
N GLU A 433 -6.00 9.88 -5.85
CA GLU A 433 -6.77 9.91 -4.60
C GLU A 433 -6.26 8.79 -3.68
N LEU A 434 -6.23 9.04 -2.37
CA LEU A 434 -5.99 7.98 -1.38
C LEU A 434 -7.33 7.35 -0.97
N MET A 435 -7.62 6.15 -1.48
CA MET A 435 -8.69 5.31 -0.99
C MET A 435 -8.19 4.53 0.22
N ALA A 436 -8.66 4.89 1.42
CA ALA A 436 -8.20 4.29 2.67
C ALA A 436 -9.34 4.12 3.67
N THR A 437 -9.17 3.15 4.56
CA THR A 437 -9.96 3.01 5.79
C THR A 437 -9.01 3.05 6.99
N PRO A 438 -9.48 3.42 8.19
CA PRO A 438 -8.64 3.35 9.38
C PRO A 438 -8.10 1.93 9.64
N LEU A 439 -6.92 1.83 10.27
CA LEU A 439 -6.38 0.56 10.75
C LEU A 439 -6.94 0.17 12.13
N VAL A 440 -7.35 1.16 12.92
CA VAL A 440 -7.88 0.99 14.28
C VAL A 440 -9.25 1.64 14.42
N TYR A 441 -10.10 1.02 15.22
CA TYR A 441 -11.51 1.40 15.37
C TYR A 441 -11.94 1.42 16.84
N PRO A 442 -12.95 2.23 17.20
CA PRO A 442 -13.62 2.13 18.50
C PRO A 442 -14.04 0.71 18.86
N GLY A 443 -14.01 0.38 20.16
CA GLY A 443 -14.28 -0.95 20.69
C GLY A 443 -13.10 -1.93 20.61
N GLN A 444 -12.16 -1.70 19.68
CA GLN A 444 -10.94 -2.51 19.62
C GLN A 444 -10.01 -2.21 20.80
N LYS A 445 -9.15 -3.18 21.08
CA LYS A 445 -8.19 -3.11 22.17
C LYS A 445 -6.80 -2.74 21.63
N LEU A 446 -6.26 -1.62 22.11
CA LEU A 446 -4.89 -1.19 21.86
C LEU A 446 -4.00 -1.58 23.06
N GLN A 447 -2.90 -2.27 22.78
CA GLN A 447 -2.01 -2.81 23.82
C GLN A 447 -0.54 -2.54 23.46
N ALA A 448 0.29 -2.27 24.47
CA ALA A 448 1.72 -2.07 24.26
C ALA A 448 2.55 -2.57 25.44
N ALA A 449 3.70 -3.17 25.14
CA ALA A 449 4.74 -3.45 26.12
C ALA A 449 5.80 -2.34 26.06
N VAL A 450 6.04 -1.69 27.20
CA VAL A 450 6.94 -0.55 27.31
C VAL A 450 7.93 -0.73 28.47
N ALA A 451 9.10 -0.10 28.36
CA ALA A 451 10.09 -0.06 29.43
C ALA A 451 10.82 1.28 29.42
N THR A 452 11.44 1.65 30.53
CA THR A 452 12.38 2.79 30.60
C THR A 452 13.82 2.27 30.66
N ASP A 453 14.78 3.02 30.14
CA ASP A 453 16.18 2.65 30.35
C ASP A 453 16.53 2.74 31.85
N ALA A 454 17.40 1.84 32.30
CA ALA A 454 17.97 1.91 33.65
C ALA A 454 18.75 3.22 33.91
N GLY A 455 19.25 3.86 32.85
CA GLY A 455 19.95 5.14 32.90
C GLY A 455 19.05 6.38 32.91
N ASN A 456 17.73 6.22 32.86
CA ASN A 456 16.82 7.37 32.89
C ASN A 456 17.00 8.19 34.16
N LEU A 457 17.02 9.52 34.01
CA LEU A 457 16.95 10.46 35.11
C LEU A 457 15.47 10.75 35.39
N GLY A 458 15.00 10.44 36.59
CA GLY A 458 13.62 10.67 37.00
C GLY A 458 12.63 9.61 36.49
N ALA A 459 11.51 9.49 37.20
CA ALA A 459 10.39 8.68 36.75
C ALA A 459 9.55 9.43 35.71
N VAL A 460 8.89 8.67 34.85
CA VAL A 460 7.98 9.21 33.83
C VAL A 460 6.62 8.53 33.87
N ASP A 461 5.59 9.29 33.55
CA ASP A 461 4.27 8.75 33.26
C ASP A 461 4.16 8.56 31.74
N VAL A 462 3.87 7.34 31.31
CA VAL A 462 3.78 6.92 29.90
C VAL A 462 2.35 6.49 29.62
N GLY A 463 1.75 6.99 28.54
CA GLY A 463 0.41 6.58 28.11
C GLY A 463 0.25 6.58 26.60
N PHE A 464 -0.87 6.04 26.13
CA PHE A 464 -1.26 6.14 24.73
C PHE A 464 -1.70 7.56 24.38
N ARG A 465 -1.52 7.89 23.10
CA ARG A 465 -2.04 9.11 22.48
C ARG A 465 -2.71 8.76 21.17
N LEU A 466 -3.85 9.37 20.91
CA LEU A 466 -4.53 9.37 19.62
C LEU A 466 -4.54 10.77 19.03
N LYS A 467 -4.53 10.85 17.69
CA LYS A 467 -5.02 12.00 16.94
C LYS A 467 -6.31 11.58 16.24
N VAL A 468 -7.39 12.29 16.50
CA VAL A 468 -8.72 11.98 15.96
C VAL A 468 -9.22 13.19 15.20
N TYR A 469 -9.82 12.99 14.03
CA TYR A 469 -10.43 14.09 13.30
C TYR A 469 -11.62 14.68 14.07
N GLY A 470 -11.72 16.00 14.14
CA GLY A 470 -12.81 16.74 14.79
C GLY A 470 -13.52 17.69 13.82
N ALA A 471 -14.08 18.77 14.37
CA ALA A 471 -14.61 19.89 13.59
C ALA A 471 -13.57 20.41 12.58
N GLU A 472 -14.04 20.74 11.38
CA GLU A 472 -13.26 21.30 10.27
C GLU A 472 -12.03 20.46 9.90
N ASP A 473 -12.13 19.13 10.12
CA ASP A 473 -11.06 18.16 9.89
C ASP A 473 -9.77 18.45 10.70
N VAL A 474 -9.89 19.18 11.81
CA VAL A 474 -8.77 19.45 12.71
C VAL A 474 -8.50 18.24 13.59
N LEU A 475 -7.24 17.81 13.67
CA LEU A 475 -6.81 16.72 14.54
C LEU A 475 -6.83 17.13 16.01
N GLN A 476 -7.68 16.47 16.79
CA GLN A 476 -7.76 16.58 18.23
C GLN A 476 -6.90 15.52 18.91
N THR A 477 -6.21 15.92 19.99
CA THR A 477 -5.36 15.01 20.77
C THR A 477 -6.17 14.39 21.90
N VAL A 478 -6.15 13.05 21.98
CA VAL A 478 -6.81 12.30 23.05
C VAL A 478 -5.77 11.40 23.71
N ASP A 479 -5.44 11.70 24.96
CA ASP A 479 -4.52 10.87 25.74
C ASP A 479 -5.30 9.81 26.51
N GLY A 480 -4.82 8.57 26.42
CA GLY A 480 -5.41 7.41 27.09
C GLY A 480 -4.86 7.19 28.51
N PRO A 481 -5.11 6.01 29.09
CA PRO A 481 -4.56 5.63 30.39
C PRO A 481 -3.03 5.72 30.42
N THR A 482 -2.49 6.15 31.56
CA THR A 482 -1.04 6.27 31.81
C THR A 482 -0.59 5.32 32.91
N ILE A 483 0.62 4.78 32.78
CA ILE A 483 1.33 4.06 33.84
C ILE A 483 2.59 4.83 34.23
N ARG A 484 2.97 4.70 35.50
CA ARG A 484 4.20 5.29 36.03
C ARG A 484 5.35 4.30 35.93
N LEU A 485 6.47 4.73 35.35
CA LEU A 485 7.67 3.93 35.23
C LEU A 485 8.86 4.66 35.88
N ALA A 486 9.43 4.01 36.90
CA ALA A 486 10.75 4.37 37.42
C ALA A 486 11.83 3.96 36.40
N PRO A 487 13.08 4.47 36.49
CA PRO A 487 14.18 4.03 35.63
C PRO A 487 14.38 2.50 35.67
N GLY A 488 14.49 1.87 34.50
CA GLY A 488 14.65 0.42 34.35
C GLY A 488 13.38 -0.41 34.59
N ALA A 489 12.22 0.23 34.76
CA ALA A 489 10.95 -0.47 34.98
C ALA A 489 10.27 -0.84 33.65
N GLU A 490 9.62 -1.99 33.64
CA GLU A 490 8.77 -2.47 32.55
C GLU A 490 7.29 -2.23 32.89
N GLY A 491 6.45 -2.14 31.87
CA GLY A 491 5.02 -1.96 32.02
C GLY A 491 4.21 -2.37 30.80
N HIS A 492 2.91 -2.53 31.01
CA HIS A 492 1.95 -2.85 29.97
C HIS A 492 0.86 -1.79 29.94
N LEU A 493 0.58 -1.26 28.75
CA LEU A 493 -0.53 -0.36 28.48
C LEU A 493 -1.63 -1.13 27.77
N ASP A 494 -2.88 -0.83 28.15
CA ASP A 494 -4.07 -1.50 27.69
C ASP A 494 -5.22 -0.49 27.63
N TRP A 495 -5.85 -0.36 26.46
CA TRP A 495 -6.92 0.60 26.24
C TRP A 495 -7.95 0.10 25.23
N VAL A 496 -9.21 0.03 25.66
CA VAL A 496 -10.35 -0.11 24.75
C VAL A 496 -10.65 1.25 24.14
N LEU A 497 -10.51 1.35 22.82
CA LEU A 497 -10.65 2.62 22.10
C LEU A 497 -12.09 3.14 22.22
N PRO A 498 -12.28 4.40 22.65
CA PRO A 498 -13.61 4.97 22.83
C PRO A 498 -14.25 5.32 21.47
N ASP A 499 -15.57 5.50 21.47
CA ASP A 499 -16.29 6.02 20.31
C ASP A 499 -16.06 7.53 20.14
N PHE A 500 -15.87 7.94 18.89
CA PHE A 500 -15.62 9.33 18.48
C PHE A 500 -16.74 9.86 17.56
N GLY A 501 -17.92 9.25 17.59
CA GLY A 501 -19.09 9.76 16.88
C GLY A 501 -18.98 9.68 15.36
N GLY A 502 -18.36 8.61 14.86
CA GLY A 502 -18.12 8.39 13.42
C GLY A 502 -16.84 9.02 12.88
N GLN A 503 -16.11 9.79 13.70
CA GLN A 503 -14.82 10.35 13.29
C GLN A 503 -13.70 9.30 13.30
N PRO A 504 -12.82 9.28 12.28
CA PRO A 504 -11.73 8.30 12.20
C PRO A 504 -10.54 8.68 13.09
N ILE A 505 -9.88 7.65 13.62
CA ILE A 505 -8.61 7.78 14.35
C ILE A 505 -7.48 7.92 13.32
N ALA A 506 -6.93 9.12 13.23
CA ALA A 506 -5.90 9.50 12.27
C ALA A 506 -4.53 8.92 12.61
N GLU A 507 -4.15 8.97 13.88
CA GLU A 507 -2.86 8.50 14.37
C GLU A 507 -3.00 7.86 15.74
N ILE A 508 -2.09 6.93 16.03
CA ILE A 508 -1.88 6.37 17.37
C ILE A 508 -0.42 6.57 17.79
N GLY A 509 -0.16 6.58 19.09
CA GLY A 509 1.19 6.72 19.59
C GLY A 509 1.29 6.81 21.10
N PHE A 510 2.34 7.49 21.55
CA PHE A 510 2.69 7.59 22.97
C PHE A 510 2.88 9.04 23.39
N VAL A 511 2.55 9.29 24.66
CA VAL A 511 2.87 10.53 25.36
C VAL A 511 3.62 10.21 26.65
N ILE A 512 4.68 10.97 26.91
CA ILE A 512 5.60 10.80 28.03
C ILE A 512 5.68 12.13 28.78
N ARG A 513 5.52 12.07 30.11
CA ARG A 513 5.56 13.22 31.01
C ARG A 513 6.56 12.98 32.12
N ALA A 514 7.34 14.01 32.46
CA ALA A 514 8.15 14.00 33.67
C ALA A 514 7.24 14.17 34.90
N GLU A 515 7.50 13.37 35.93
CA GLU A 515 6.80 13.51 37.22
C GLU A 515 7.43 14.61 38.08
N GLY A 516 8.76 14.70 38.05
CA GLY A 516 9.54 15.69 38.80
C GLY A 516 9.86 16.96 38.02
N SER A 517 10.89 17.68 38.48
CA SER A 517 11.35 18.91 37.83
C SER A 517 12.03 18.67 36.48
N ARG A 518 12.48 17.45 36.20
CA ARG A 518 13.14 17.07 34.96
C ARG A 518 13.20 15.55 34.80
N ALA A 519 13.06 15.08 33.56
CA ALA A 519 13.44 13.74 33.15
C ALA A 519 14.32 13.74 31.88
N ASP A 520 15.26 12.80 31.81
CA ASP A 520 16.10 12.54 30.64
C ASP A 520 16.22 11.03 30.43
N GLY A 521 16.25 10.58 29.19
CA GLY A 521 16.46 9.18 28.85
C GLY A 521 15.59 8.73 27.71
N ALA A 522 15.12 7.48 27.73
CA ALA A 522 14.20 6.96 26.73
C ALA A 522 13.12 6.06 27.33
N VAL A 523 11.99 6.00 26.63
CA VAL A 523 11.00 4.93 26.77
C VAL A 523 11.16 4.01 25.57
N LEU A 524 11.39 2.73 25.85
CA LEU A 524 11.43 1.64 24.89
C LEU A 524 10.02 1.10 24.70
N VAL A 525 9.54 1.08 23.46
CA VAL A 525 8.31 0.42 23.05
C VAL A 525 8.71 -0.89 22.37
N ASP A 526 8.49 -2.00 23.05
CA ASP A 526 8.80 -3.32 22.51
C ASP A 526 7.83 -3.64 21.37
N HIS A 527 6.53 -3.56 21.60
CA HIS A 527 5.54 -3.75 20.55
C HIS A 527 4.24 -3.03 20.86
N VAL A 528 3.46 -2.78 19.80
CA VAL A 528 2.08 -2.30 19.86
C VAL A 528 1.19 -3.26 19.08
N ARG A 529 0.07 -3.65 19.69
CA ARG A 529 -0.96 -4.50 19.12
C ARG A 529 -2.28 -3.78 19.12
N TYR A 530 -3.04 -3.97 18.07
CA TYR A 530 -4.46 -3.67 18.07
C TYR A 530 -5.24 -4.88 17.57
N GLY A 531 -6.49 -5.02 18.03
CA GLY A 531 -7.34 -6.12 17.60
C GLY A 531 -8.64 -6.20 18.39
N GLY A 532 -9.40 -7.25 18.10
CA GLY A 532 -10.77 -7.42 18.57
C GLY A 532 -11.78 -6.88 17.56
N THR A 533 -13.04 -7.29 17.73
CA THR A 533 -14.14 -6.82 16.88
C THR A 533 -14.44 -5.35 17.18
N PRO A 534 -14.54 -4.48 16.17
CA PRO A 534 -14.95 -3.10 16.38
C PRO A 534 -16.35 -3.00 17.00
N GLU A 535 -16.56 -1.93 17.77
CA GLU A 535 -17.86 -1.52 18.29
C GLU A 535 -18.04 -0.03 17.98
N LEU A 536 -18.73 0.29 16.88
CA LEU A 536 -18.88 1.66 16.41
C LEU A 536 -20.18 1.89 15.65
N GLN A 537 -20.63 3.15 15.66
CA GLN A 537 -21.72 3.63 14.84
C GLN A 537 -21.20 4.68 13.84
N LEU A 538 -21.18 4.29 12.57
CA LEU A 538 -20.83 5.17 11.46
C LEU A 538 -22.05 6.01 11.08
N ARG A 539 -21.89 7.33 11.18
CA ARG A 539 -22.86 8.35 10.79
C ARG A 539 -22.12 9.62 10.41
N ARG A 540 -22.80 10.57 9.76
CA ARG A 540 -22.28 11.92 9.61
C ARG A 540 -22.02 12.52 11.01
N PRO A 541 -20.80 13.02 11.30
CA PRO A 541 -20.52 13.72 12.54
C PRO A 541 -21.40 14.95 12.71
N ASP A 542 -21.67 15.32 13.96
CA ASP A 542 -22.52 16.48 14.28
C ASP A 542 -21.84 17.81 13.93
N GLU A 543 -20.51 17.84 13.98
CA GLU A 543 -19.69 18.97 13.56
C GLU A 543 -19.27 18.83 12.08
N PRO A 544 -19.12 19.93 11.32
CA PRO A 544 -18.71 19.87 9.92
C PRO A 544 -17.33 19.22 9.75
N SER A 545 -17.22 18.16 8.95
CA SER A 545 -15.97 17.49 8.60
C SER A 545 -16.16 16.62 7.34
N ASP A 546 -15.08 16.34 6.61
CA ASP A 546 -15.06 15.51 5.39
C ASP A 546 -14.27 14.20 5.56
N PHE A 547 -13.32 14.10 6.50
CA PHE A 547 -12.45 12.92 6.62
C PHE A 547 -13.18 11.63 7.03
N TRP A 548 -14.26 11.72 7.81
CA TRP A 548 -15.12 10.56 8.11
C TRP A 548 -15.72 9.93 6.84
N ARG A 549 -16.00 10.74 5.81
CA ARG A 549 -16.50 10.27 4.52
C ARG A 549 -15.37 9.71 3.67
N MET A 550 -14.18 10.32 3.74
CA MET A 550 -12.97 9.81 3.08
C MET A 550 -12.49 8.47 3.66
N ALA A 551 -12.97 8.09 4.85
CA ALA A 551 -12.73 6.79 5.46
C ALA A 551 -13.49 5.64 4.77
N TRP A 552 -14.11 5.88 3.62
CA TRP A 552 -14.74 4.88 2.78
C TRP A 552 -14.06 4.82 1.42
N VAL A 553 -13.69 3.62 0.98
CA VAL A 553 -13.29 3.38 -0.41
C VAL A 553 -14.53 3.59 -1.28
N ASN A 554 -14.44 4.50 -2.26
CA ASN A 554 -15.56 4.82 -3.14
C ASN A 554 -15.45 4.08 -4.49
N GLY A 555 -16.01 2.88 -4.55
CA GLY A 555 -16.17 2.09 -5.76
C GLY A 555 -17.45 2.38 -6.56
N ALA A 556 -18.17 3.47 -6.27
CA ALA A 556 -19.39 3.86 -6.95
C ALA A 556 -19.19 5.08 -7.86
N SER A 557 -20.05 5.23 -8.89
CA SER A 557 -20.08 6.41 -9.77
C SER A 557 -20.26 7.72 -8.98
N PHE A 558 -21.04 7.67 -7.90
CA PHE A 558 -21.33 8.82 -7.07
C PHE A 558 -21.44 8.44 -5.59
N PHE A 559 -20.75 9.18 -4.72
CA PHE A 559 -20.89 9.09 -3.26
C PHE A 559 -20.98 10.50 -2.67
N SER A 560 -22.19 10.90 -2.27
CA SER A 560 -22.50 12.29 -1.97
C SER A 560 -22.28 12.69 -0.52
N LYS A 561 -21.81 13.92 -0.31
CA LYS A 561 -21.83 14.61 0.98
C LYS A 561 -22.99 15.59 1.18
N ARG A 562 -23.82 15.82 0.14
CA ARG A 562 -24.82 16.92 0.13
C ARG A 562 -26.25 16.48 0.45
N PHE A 563 -26.50 15.17 0.54
CA PHE A 563 -27.82 14.64 0.84
C PHE A 563 -28.08 14.61 2.36
N PRO A 564 -29.35 14.63 2.80
CA PRO A 564 -29.69 14.53 4.22
C PRO A 564 -29.13 13.26 4.87
N GLN A 565 -29.19 12.12 4.17
CA GLN A 565 -28.67 10.85 4.64
C GLN A 565 -27.14 10.89 4.76
N SER A 566 -26.60 10.21 5.77
CA SER A 566 -25.14 10.09 5.99
C SER A 566 -24.46 9.48 4.76
N PHE A 567 -25.01 8.38 4.25
CA PHE A 567 -24.49 7.66 3.10
C PHE A 567 -25.48 7.74 1.96
N ARG A 568 -25.05 8.31 0.83
CA ARG A 568 -25.83 8.33 -0.41
C ARG A 568 -24.92 7.95 -1.56
N LEU A 569 -25.12 6.75 -2.11
CA LEU A 569 -24.38 6.27 -3.27
C LEU A 569 -25.29 6.06 -4.48
N SER A 570 -24.71 6.16 -5.68
CA SER A 570 -25.37 5.81 -6.93
C SER A 570 -24.38 5.21 -7.91
N GLN A 571 -24.87 4.26 -8.70
CA GLN A 571 -24.11 3.56 -9.71
C GLN A 571 -24.82 3.66 -11.07
N ASP A 572 -24.10 4.12 -12.09
CA ASP A 572 -24.66 4.30 -13.42
C ASP A 572 -24.80 2.99 -14.21
N ARG A 573 -23.82 2.09 -14.09
CA ARG A 573 -23.75 0.82 -14.83
C ARG A 573 -23.15 -0.30 -13.99
N GLY A 574 -23.72 -1.49 -14.09
CA GLY A 574 -23.31 -2.62 -13.27
C GLY A 574 -23.42 -2.32 -11.78
N GLU A 575 -22.46 -2.82 -11.01
CA GLU A 575 -22.46 -2.68 -9.56
C GLU A 575 -21.48 -1.61 -9.06
N GLY A 576 -21.92 -0.85 -8.06
CA GLY A 576 -21.12 0.10 -7.32
C GLY A 576 -21.21 -0.20 -5.83
N ILE A 577 -20.09 -0.08 -5.14
CA ILE A 577 -19.95 -0.39 -3.72
C ILE A 577 -19.10 0.69 -3.03
N ILE A 578 -19.47 1.08 -1.81
CA ILE A 578 -18.58 1.77 -0.90
C ILE A 578 -18.13 0.81 0.20
N ILE A 579 -16.85 0.83 0.58
CA ILE A 579 -16.23 -0.17 1.47
C ILE A 579 -15.63 0.51 2.70
N HIS A 580 -15.78 -0.12 3.87
CA HIS A 580 -15.20 0.32 5.13
C HIS A 580 -14.75 -0.86 5.99
N GLY A 581 -13.58 -0.76 6.62
CA GLY A 581 -13.03 -1.85 7.44
C GLY A 581 -11.80 -2.51 6.82
N THR A 582 -11.26 -3.51 7.50
CA THR A 582 -10.00 -4.17 7.13
C THR A 582 -10.15 -5.69 7.05
N ARG A 583 -9.12 -6.34 6.50
CA ARG A 583 -8.94 -7.80 6.50
C ARG A 583 -8.75 -8.41 7.90
N GLU A 584 -8.62 -7.60 8.96
CA GLU A 584 -8.53 -8.12 10.33
C GLU A 584 -9.89 -8.50 10.92
N TRP A 585 -10.99 -8.04 10.31
CA TRP A 585 -12.34 -8.33 10.77
C TRP A 585 -12.77 -9.70 10.24
N THR A 586 -13.13 -10.61 11.15
CA THR A 586 -13.45 -12.01 10.82
C THR A 586 -14.91 -12.32 11.12
N ASP A 587 -15.27 -12.24 12.39
CA ASP A 587 -16.61 -12.54 12.92
C ASP A 587 -17.22 -11.29 13.56
N TYR A 588 -18.33 -10.83 13.00
CA TYR A 588 -18.99 -9.59 13.40
C TYR A 588 -20.41 -9.49 12.84
N LYS A 589 -21.14 -8.50 13.36
CA LYS A 589 -22.45 -8.09 12.85
C LYS A 589 -22.38 -6.67 12.32
N VAL A 590 -23.07 -6.44 11.20
CA VAL A 590 -23.37 -5.10 10.68
C VAL A 590 -24.88 -4.87 10.66
N ALA A 591 -25.31 -3.69 11.08
CA ALA A 591 -26.70 -3.25 11.00
C ALA A 591 -26.75 -1.91 10.25
N ALA A 592 -27.56 -1.81 9.19
CA ALA A 592 -27.73 -0.58 8.42
C ALA A 592 -29.19 -0.36 8.03
N ASP A 593 -29.61 0.90 8.03
CA ASP A 593 -30.93 1.33 7.60
C ASP A 593 -30.92 1.62 6.09
N ALA A 594 -31.13 0.59 5.27
CA ALA A 594 -31.01 0.70 3.82
C ALA A 594 -32.31 1.18 3.18
N MET A 595 -32.23 2.26 2.40
CA MET A 595 -33.31 2.74 1.53
C MET A 595 -32.89 2.68 0.07
N VAL A 596 -33.62 1.90 -0.72
CA VAL A 596 -33.36 1.75 -2.16
C VAL A 596 -34.27 2.71 -2.92
N HIS A 597 -33.65 3.63 -3.67
CA HIS A 597 -34.37 4.63 -4.48
C HIS A 597 -34.63 4.13 -5.90
N LEU A 598 -33.66 3.39 -6.42
CA LEU A 598 -33.69 2.71 -7.71
C LEU A 598 -32.62 1.62 -7.66
N GLY A 599 -32.83 0.51 -8.36
CA GLY A 599 -31.81 -0.53 -8.51
C GLY A 599 -32.42 -1.86 -8.90
N ASN A 600 -31.59 -2.74 -9.46
CA ASN A 600 -31.96 -4.14 -9.68
C ASN A 600 -31.75 -4.96 -8.42
N GLU A 601 -30.63 -4.74 -7.74
CA GLU A 601 -30.27 -5.33 -6.46
C GLU A 601 -29.52 -4.29 -5.61
N ALA A 602 -29.74 -4.29 -4.30
CA ALA A 602 -29.02 -3.40 -3.39
C ALA A 602 -29.03 -3.96 -1.96
N GLY A 603 -28.05 -3.58 -1.14
CA GLY A 603 -28.04 -3.99 0.26
C GLY A 603 -26.69 -3.81 0.95
N VAL A 604 -26.42 -4.70 1.90
CA VAL A 604 -25.29 -4.63 2.82
C VAL A 604 -24.36 -5.81 2.56
N ALA A 605 -23.07 -5.52 2.43
CA ALA A 605 -22.01 -6.51 2.28
C ALA A 605 -21.18 -6.67 3.56
N VAL A 606 -20.66 -7.88 3.74
CA VAL A 606 -19.74 -8.29 4.81
C VAL A 606 -18.60 -9.09 4.20
N ARG A 607 -17.48 -9.16 4.93
CA ARG A 607 -16.22 -9.79 4.49
C ARG A 607 -15.79 -9.29 3.12
N VAL A 608 -15.87 -7.97 2.94
CA VAL A 608 -15.48 -7.28 1.71
C VAL A 608 -13.96 -7.24 1.60
N GLN A 609 -13.45 -7.75 0.49
CA GLN A 609 -12.02 -7.91 0.19
C GLN A 609 -11.59 -7.14 -1.08
N GLY A 610 -12.45 -6.26 -1.58
CA GLY A 610 -12.28 -5.49 -2.81
C GLY A 610 -13.61 -5.26 -3.51
N LEU A 611 -13.58 -4.76 -4.74
CA LEU A 611 -14.79 -4.41 -5.51
C LEU A 611 -15.59 -5.62 -5.98
N ARG A 612 -14.98 -6.81 -6.02
CA ARG A 612 -15.57 -8.02 -6.62
C ARG A 612 -15.46 -9.26 -5.73
N ARG A 613 -15.18 -9.08 -4.44
CA ARG A 613 -15.01 -10.18 -3.47
C ARG A 613 -15.66 -9.82 -2.15
N TYR A 614 -16.85 -10.36 -1.90
CA TYR A 614 -17.61 -10.12 -0.69
C TYR A 614 -18.77 -11.11 -0.54
N TYR A 615 -19.36 -11.19 0.66
CA TYR A 615 -20.73 -11.66 0.83
C TYR A 615 -21.70 -10.48 0.92
N ALA A 616 -22.94 -10.67 0.49
CA ALA A 616 -23.96 -9.63 0.62
C ALA A 616 -25.35 -10.18 0.92
N ALA A 617 -26.11 -9.42 1.70
CA ALA A 617 -27.55 -9.52 1.81
C ALA A 617 -28.19 -8.50 0.86
N LEU A 618 -29.01 -8.97 -0.08
CA LEU A 618 -29.54 -8.15 -1.17
C LEU A 618 -31.06 -8.19 -1.23
N LEU A 619 -31.66 -7.00 -1.33
CA LEU A 619 -33.04 -6.81 -1.80
C LEU A 619 -33.01 -6.79 -3.33
N SER A 620 -33.70 -7.74 -3.97
CA SER A 620 -33.72 -7.89 -5.42
C SER A 620 -35.08 -7.56 -6.01
N ARG A 621 -35.09 -6.86 -7.16
CA ARG A 621 -36.29 -6.33 -7.83
C ARG A 621 -37.31 -7.38 -8.23
N ASP A 622 -36.92 -8.65 -8.26
CA ASP A 622 -37.81 -9.79 -8.47
C ASP A 622 -38.53 -10.27 -7.18
N GLY A 623 -38.48 -9.48 -6.11
CA GLY A 623 -39.23 -9.71 -4.88
C GLY A 623 -38.58 -10.74 -3.95
N LYS A 624 -37.25 -10.77 -3.91
CA LYS A 624 -36.47 -11.68 -3.07
C LYS A 624 -35.48 -10.98 -2.17
N LEU A 625 -35.27 -11.57 -0.99
CA LEU A 625 -34.10 -11.36 -0.15
C LEU A 625 -33.10 -12.49 -0.44
N ARG A 626 -31.85 -12.14 -0.73
CA ARG A 626 -30.78 -13.10 -1.06
C ARG A 626 -29.56 -12.92 -0.16
N LEU A 627 -28.94 -14.03 0.23
CA LEU A 627 -27.55 -14.10 0.68
C LEU A 627 -26.71 -14.61 -0.49
N VAL A 628 -25.72 -13.82 -0.91
CA VAL A 628 -24.86 -14.14 -2.07
C VAL A 628 -23.38 -14.07 -1.72
N ARG A 629 -22.56 -14.86 -2.41
CA ARG A 629 -21.11 -14.65 -2.55
C ARG A 629 -20.82 -14.05 -3.91
N GLN A 630 -20.12 -12.93 -3.93
CA GLN A 630 -19.45 -12.42 -5.13
C GLN A 630 -17.97 -12.82 -5.07
N ARG A 631 -17.49 -13.48 -6.13
CA ARG A 631 -16.07 -13.72 -6.36
C ARG A 631 -15.75 -13.50 -7.84
N ASP A 632 -15.06 -12.40 -8.10
CA ASP A 632 -14.69 -11.95 -9.44
C ASP A 632 -15.95 -11.77 -10.32
N GLU A 633 -16.09 -12.47 -11.44
CA GLU A 633 -17.30 -12.48 -12.27
C GLU A 633 -18.41 -13.42 -11.77
N THR A 634 -18.11 -14.30 -10.82
CA THR A 634 -19.04 -15.34 -10.35
C THR A 634 -19.86 -14.85 -9.16
N ARG A 635 -21.20 -14.86 -9.32
CA ARG A 635 -22.16 -14.66 -8.23
C ARG A 635 -22.84 -15.98 -7.88
N THR A 636 -22.68 -16.41 -6.64
CA THR A 636 -23.33 -17.61 -6.09
C THR A 636 -24.43 -17.20 -5.11
N VAL A 637 -25.67 -17.62 -5.36
CA VAL A 637 -26.77 -17.46 -4.38
C VAL A 637 -26.66 -18.59 -3.37
N LEU A 638 -26.39 -18.24 -2.11
CA LEU A 638 -26.22 -19.20 -1.02
C LEU A 638 -27.56 -19.54 -0.36
N ALA A 639 -28.43 -18.54 -0.22
CA ALA A 639 -29.80 -18.71 0.21
C ALA A 639 -30.66 -17.58 -0.37
N GLU A 640 -31.94 -17.85 -0.59
CA GLU A 640 -32.92 -16.83 -0.99
C GLU A 640 -34.32 -17.16 -0.47
N MET A 641 -35.14 -16.14 -0.30
CA MET A 641 -36.56 -16.29 0.02
C MET A 641 -37.40 -15.15 -0.58
N PRO A 642 -38.70 -15.35 -0.81
CA PRO A 642 -39.61 -14.26 -1.16
C PRO A 642 -39.61 -13.20 -0.06
N PHE A 643 -39.51 -11.93 -0.46
CA PHE A 643 -39.58 -10.79 0.43
C PHE A 643 -40.22 -9.62 -0.31
N ASP A 644 -41.40 -9.18 0.15
CA ASP A 644 -42.14 -8.09 -0.45
C ASP A 644 -41.54 -6.75 0.00
N TRP A 645 -40.76 -6.13 -0.87
CA TRP A 645 -40.12 -4.85 -0.61
C TRP A 645 -40.47 -3.82 -1.69
N THR A 646 -40.40 -2.55 -1.30
CA THR A 646 -40.74 -1.42 -2.17
C THR A 646 -39.65 -0.36 -2.14
N LEU A 647 -39.51 0.37 -3.26
CA LEU A 647 -38.61 1.53 -3.34
C LEU A 647 -39.04 2.61 -2.35
N GLU A 648 -38.09 3.45 -1.94
CA GLU A 648 -38.29 4.56 -1.00
C GLU A 648 -38.80 4.13 0.40
N THR A 649 -38.65 2.85 0.73
CA THR A 649 -38.90 2.31 2.07
C THR A 649 -37.57 2.04 2.77
N LEU A 650 -37.48 2.38 4.06
CA LEU A 650 -36.33 2.10 4.90
C LEU A 650 -36.43 0.67 5.45
N TYR A 651 -35.38 -0.12 5.26
CA TYR A 651 -35.26 -1.48 5.79
C TYR A 651 -34.07 -1.56 6.74
N ASP A 652 -34.32 -1.93 7.99
CA ASP A 652 -33.27 -2.24 8.96
C ASP A 652 -32.69 -3.62 8.64
N MET A 653 -31.56 -3.64 7.94
CA MET A 653 -30.86 -4.85 7.53
C MET A 653 -29.75 -5.16 8.52
N GLU A 654 -29.82 -6.31 9.17
CA GLU A 654 -28.72 -6.87 9.95
C GLU A 654 -28.10 -8.03 9.18
N VAL A 655 -26.76 -8.06 9.10
CA VAL A 655 -26.00 -9.13 8.49
C VAL A 655 -24.91 -9.59 9.46
N GLU A 656 -24.89 -10.88 9.78
CA GLU A 656 -23.90 -11.51 10.65
C GLU A 656 -23.00 -12.43 9.83
N ALA A 657 -21.70 -12.38 10.08
CA ALA A 657 -20.73 -13.35 9.63
C ALA A 657 -20.09 -14.03 10.85
N ASP A 658 -20.26 -15.35 10.96
CA ASP A 658 -19.86 -16.18 12.10
C ASP A 658 -19.24 -17.49 11.58
N GLY A 659 -17.91 -17.56 11.55
CA GLY A 659 -17.20 -18.70 10.98
C GLY A 659 -17.58 -18.89 9.51
N THR A 660 -18.25 -19.99 9.16
CA THR A 660 -18.78 -20.25 7.81
C THR A 660 -20.25 -19.85 7.62
N THR A 661 -20.91 -19.42 8.70
CA THR A 661 -22.34 -19.10 8.71
C THR A 661 -22.58 -17.62 8.45
N LEU A 662 -23.56 -17.34 7.59
CA LEU A 662 -24.05 -16.01 7.27
C LEU A 662 -25.53 -15.92 7.65
N ARG A 663 -25.91 -14.85 8.34
CA ARG A 663 -27.31 -14.59 8.69
C ARG A 663 -27.70 -13.20 8.24
N CYS A 664 -28.89 -13.06 7.66
CA CYS A 664 -29.51 -11.77 7.40
C CYS A 664 -30.85 -11.69 8.14
N ARG A 665 -31.14 -10.54 8.75
CA ARG A 665 -32.42 -10.25 9.40
C ARG A 665 -32.96 -8.89 8.95
N ILE A 666 -34.25 -8.86 8.62
CA ILE A 666 -35.01 -7.64 8.33
C ILE A 666 -36.35 -7.74 9.08
N GLY A 667 -36.51 -6.97 10.16
CA GLY A 667 -37.65 -7.12 11.07
C GLY A 667 -37.74 -8.54 11.66
N ASP A 668 -38.87 -9.21 11.40
CA ASP A 668 -39.13 -10.61 11.81
C ASP A 668 -38.68 -11.64 10.77
N THR A 669 -38.24 -11.20 9.58
CA THR A 669 -37.75 -12.10 8.53
C THR A 669 -36.28 -12.39 8.75
N SER A 670 -35.90 -13.67 8.69
CA SER A 670 -34.51 -14.11 8.77
C SER A 670 -34.15 -15.11 7.67
N LEU A 671 -32.93 -15.00 7.18
CA LEU A 671 -32.35 -15.86 6.16
C LEU A 671 -30.96 -16.30 6.65
N THR A 672 -30.62 -17.57 6.50
CA THR A 672 -29.32 -18.13 6.93
C THR A 672 -28.74 -19.00 5.84
N ALA A 673 -27.43 -18.92 5.66
CA ALA A 673 -26.65 -19.77 4.76
C ALA A 673 -25.33 -20.18 5.42
N ALA A 674 -24.70 -21.22 4.91
CA ALA A 674 -23.32 -21.58 5.24
C ALA A 674 -22.50 -21.72 3.95
N ASP A 675 -21.25 -21.25 3.96
CA ASP A 675 -20.30 -21.44 2.86
C ASP A 675 -19.05 -22.15 3.38
N GLU A 676 -18.97 -23.46 3.09
CA GLU A 676 -17.84 -24.33 3.41
C GLU A 676 -16.98 -24.62 2.16
N SER A 677 -17.23 -23.91 1.06
CA SER A 677 -16.47 -24.12 -0.17
C SER A 677 -15.02 -23.62 -0.01
N PRO A 678 -14.07 -24.12 -0.82
CA PRO A 678 -12.69 -23.63 -0.82
C PRO A 678 -12.55 -22.14 -1.14
N GLU A 679 -13.58 -21.53 -1.69
CA GLU A 679 -13.63 -20.11 -2.08
C GLU A 679 -14.28 -19.21 -1.01
N ALA A 680 -14.67 -19.78 0.13
CA ALA A 680 -15.29 -19.05 1.21
C ALA A 680 -14.41 -17.89 1.68
N LEU A 681 -15.03 -16.74 1.92
CA LEU A 681 -14.36 -15.58 2.49
C LEU A 681 -14.42 -15.67 4.01
N HIS A 682 -13.29 -15.53 4.70
CA HIS A 682 -13.20 -15.67 6.16
C HIS A 682 -13.06 -14.35 6.91
N ASP A 683 -12.79 -13.27 6.17
CA ASP A 683 -12.45 -11.98 6.74
C ASP A 683 -12.72 -10.84 5.74
N GLY A 684 -12.73 -9.60 6.23
CA GLY A 684 -12.89 -8.39 5.42
C GLY A 684 -13.87 -7.40 6.02
N GLY A 685 -13.86 -6.19 5.45
CA GLY A 685 -14.71 -5.08 5.90
C GLY A 685 -16.18 -5.24 5.53
N ILE A 686 -16.94 -4.16 5.72
CA ILE A 686 -18.34 -4.03 5.30
C ILE A 686 -18.45 -3.24 3.99
N GLY A 687 -19.62 -3.29 3.38
CA GLY A 687 -19.95 -2.37 2.29
C GLY A 687 -21.43 -2.07 2.15
N LEU A 688 -21.73 -0.97 1.47
CA LEU A 688 -23.07 -0.66 0.95
C LEU A 688 -22.98 -0.70 -0.57
N LEU A 689 -23.88 -1.43 -1.22
CA LEU A 689 -23.80 -1.64 -2.67
C LEU A 689 -25.16 -1.52 -3.35
N VAL A 690 -25.09 -1.16 -4.63
CA VAL A 690 -26.25 -1.06 -5.53
C VAL A 690 -25.85 -1.45 -6.95
N HIS A 691 -26.71 -2.21 -7.61
CA HIS A 691 -26.63 -2.50 -9.03
C HIS A 691 -27.56 -1.56 -9.81
N GLU A 692 -26.96 -0.67 -10.62
CA GLU A 692 -27.64 0.28 -11.52
C GLU A 692 -28.77 1.08 -10.85
N GLY A 693 -28.40 1.99 -9.96
CA GLY A 693 -29.38 2.74 -9.18
C GLY A 693 -28.78 3.52 -8.04
N ALA A 694 -29.57 3.76 -6.99
CA ALA A 694 -29.16 4.53 -5.82
C ALA A 694 -29.68 3.92 -4.52
N LEU A 695 -28.80 3.90 -3.52
CA LEU A 695 -29.10 3.49 -2.15
C LEU A 695 -28.70 4.61 -1.18
N SER A 696 -29.42 4.73 -0.08
CA SER A 696 -28.99 5.54 1.05
C SER A 696 -29.12 4.83 2.39
N SER A 697 -28.38 5.32 3.36
CA SER A 697 -28.45 4.91 4.76
C SER A 697 -28.07 6.09 5.66
N ASN A 698 -28.71 6.22 6.82
CA ASN A 698 -28.37 7.24 7.81
C ASN A 698 -27.31 6.74 8.80
N THR A 699 -27.25 5.43 9.04
CA THR A 699 -26.35 4.83 10.02
C THR A 699 -25.91 3.43 9.60
N VAL A 700 -24.65 3.11 9.91
CA VAL A 700 -24.15 1.74 9.85
C VAL A 700 -23.50 1.42 11.19
N ARG A 701 -23.97 0.39 11.88
CA ARG A 701 -23.44 -0.06 13.17
C ARG A 701 -22.69 -1.37 12.98
N ILE A 702 -21.51 -1.47 13.57
CA ILE A 702 -20.71 -2.69 13.61
C ILE A 702 -20.55 -3.07 15.08
N SER A 703 -20.76 -4.35 15.38
CA SER A 703 -20.64 -4.89 16.74
C SER A 703 -20.06 -6.30 16.73
N ALA A 704 -19.59 -6.74 17.89
CA ALA A 704 -19.32 -8.16 18.14
C ALA A 704 -20.59 -9.02 17.97
N LEU A 705 -20.39 -10.30 17.69
CA LEU A 705 -21.45 -11.31 17.79
C LEU A 705 -21.87 -11.48 19.25
N ALA A 706 -23.15 -11.79 19.47
CA ALA A 706 -23.76 -11.88 20.80
C ALA A 706 -23.44 -13.19 21.53
#